data_AF-A0A7J4PHT5-F1
#
_entry.id   AF-A0A7J4PHT5-F1
#
_cell.length_a   1.000
_cell.length_b   1.000
_cell.length_c   1.000
_cell.angle_alpha   90.00
_cell.angle_beta   90.00
_cell.angle_gamma   90.00
#
_symmetry.space_group_name_H-M   'P 1'
#
loop_
_entity.id
_entity.type
_entity.pdbx_description
1 polymer ?
#
loop_
_entity_poly.entity_id
_entity_poly.type
_entity_poly.pdbx_seq_one_letter_code
_entity_poly.pdbx_strand_id
1 'polypeptide(L)'
;MEFMLLPGYVFSPQDQGGDDTLDSDADPVTGQAACTTLGPEENDPSWDAGMFEAAPAIDIEKATNGEDADEPTGPYIPVGNEVEWTYNVTNTGNVPLENINVVDDQGLAVSCPTDTLAPGESMTCTATGTATAGQYANNGTATGNYGEAEVTDTDPSHYFGAVPAIDIEKSTNGEDADTPTGPVLAEGDTVTWEYVVTNTGNVPLTNIVVTDDKLGEISTIPELMPGDNQTYTATGTAEAGQYANLGNATGYYENMPVSDEDPSHYFGAAPAIDIEKATNGEDADAAPGPVIGAGGTVEWTYVVINTGNVPLANVAVVDDQGVTVNCPIDTLAPGESMTCTATGTATPGQYENLGTATGEYGQTNVSDTDPSHYFGAEPAIDIEKSTNGEDADTPTGPVLAVGDTVTWEYVVTNTGNVPLTDIVVTDDQLGEICTIPELMPGDSQACTATGTAEVGQYANTGNATGTYDGMTVSDEDPSHYYVEPVPAIDIEKSTNGEDADEPTGPYIPVGEPVTWEYVVTNTGNVQLTGIVVTDSQGVAVSCPTDTLAPGESMTCTASGVAVAGQYENLGTVTGNYDGMQVSDADPSHYFGAAPAIDIEKSTNGFDADEPTGPEVAVGDAVEWTYNVTNTGNVNLTTINVTDDIQGAITSTVSKGNGDEILEPGEYRVFNATGVAMAGQYANNGTATGYYGEMPVTDIDPSHYFGTEGPGTGTPGYWKNHPEAWPVDEIEIGGVTYTKEEAIEYMSLPDGDKTNTMFRALVSTKLNIFVGNTHSCIDDVVAAADEWMEKYGPLSSGVKANEDAWKVEEGEPLAEQGEYLYTMLDMYNNGELCAPHRE
;
A
#
# COMPACT_ATOMS: atom_id res chain seq x y z
N MET A 1 -97.92 15.34 -151.99
CA MET A 1 -96.73 16.04 -152.57
C MET A 1 -95.50 15.51 -151.85
N GLU A 2 -94.28 15.64 -152.39
CA GLU A 2 -93.05 15.25 -151.69
C GLU A 2 -92.15 16.49 -151.55
N PHE A 3 -91.87 16.87 -150.31
CA PHE A 3 -90.99 17.95 -149.96
C PHE A 3 -89.56 17.40 -149.82
N MET A 4 -88.58 18.15 -150.32
CA MET A 4 -87.17 17.77 -150.18
C MET A 4 -86.53 18.56 -149.05
N LEU A 5 -85.91 17.86 -148.11
CA LEU A 5 -85.12 18.48 -147.05
C LEU A 5 -83.96 19.31 -147.59
N LEU A 6 -83.80 20.49 -147.01
CA LEU A 6 -82.58 21.27 -147.17
C LEU A 6 -81.45 20.61 -146.36
N PRO A 7 -80.22 20.53 -146.89
CA PRO A 7 -79.08 20.04 -146.11
C PRO A 7 -78.94 20.81 -144.78
N GLY A 8 -78.81 20.09 -143.67
CA GLY A 8 -78.71 20.67 -142.32
C GLY A 8 -80.04 21.01 -141.66
N TYR A 9 -81.17 20.85 -142.35
CA TYR A 9 -82.50 21.01 -141.79
C TYR A 9 -83.18 19.66 -141.56
N VAL A 10 -84.17 19.65 -140.68
CA VAL A 10 -85.07 18.54 -140.40
C VAL A 10 -86.51 19.02 -140.54
N PHE A 11 -87.42 18.13 -140.92
CA PHE A 11 -88.84 18.47 -140.94
C PHE A 11 -89.29 18.71 -139.49
N SER A 12 -90.07 19.77 -139.29
CA SER A 12 -90.86 19.86 -138.08
C SER A 12 -91.85 18.70 -138.04
N PRO A 13 -92.23 18.22 -136.86
CA PRO A 13 -93.24 17.19 -136.73
C PRO A 13 -94.54 17.50 -137.51
N GLN A 14 -95.11 16.47 -138.13
CA GLN A 14 -96.34 16.59 -138.92
C GLN A 14 -97.54 16.96 -138.03
N ASP A 15 -98.39 17.86 -138.52
CA ASP A 15 -99.62 18.35 -137.86
C ASP A 15 -99.40 18.82 -136.40
N GLN A 16 -98.21 19.37 -136.09
CA GLN A 16 -97.92 19.94 -134.77
C GLN A 16 -98.21 21.45 -134.77
N GLY A 17 -99.50 21.74 -134.64
CA GLY A 17 -100.05 23.09 -134.58
C GLY A 17 -101.57 23.03 -134.56
N GLY A 18 -102.23 24.18 -134.58
CA GLY A 18 -103.68 24.26 -134.81
C GLY A 18 -104.02 25.17 -135.98
N ASP A 19 -103.01 25.52 -136.77
CA ASP A 19 -103.10 26.40 -137.93
C ASP A 19 -102.50 25.64 -139.10
N ASP A 20 -103.37 24.92 -139.83
CA ASP A 20 -103.12 24.14 -141.05
C ASP A 20 -102.40 24.94 -142.17
N THR A 21 -102.03 26.21 -141.94
CA THR A 21 -101.25 27.02 -142.89
C THR A 21 -99.82 27.31 -142.41
N LEU A 22 -99.44 26.78 -141.25
CA LEU A 22 -98.14 27.00 -140.60
C LEU A 22 -97.53 25.72 -140.02
N ASP A 23 -98.33 24.70 -139.72
CA ASP A 23 -97.82 23.40 -139.33
C ASP A 23 -97.56 22.50 -140.53
N SER A 24 -96.54 21.66 -140.39
CA SER A 24 -96.06 20.83 -141.48
C SER A 24 -97.06 19.72 -141.80
N ASP A 25 -97.54 19.65 -143.03
CA ASP A 25 -98.28 18.48 -143.51
C ASP A 25 -97.36 17.34 -143.96
N ALA A 26 -96.06 17.60 -144.07
CA ALA A 26 -95.09 16.60 -144.48
C ALA A 26 -94.81 15.60 -143.35
N ASP A 27 -94.95 14.31 -143.66
CA ASP A 27 -94.46 13.24 -142.79
C ASP A 27 -92.96 13.45 -142.53
N PRO A 28 -92.48 13.52 -141.27
CA PRO A 28 -91.13 13.99 -140.97
C PRO A 28 -90.03 13.01 -141.42
N VAL A 29 -90.40 11.77 -141.75
CA VAL A 29 -89.46 10.70 -142.16
C VAL A 29 -89.37 10.61 -143.67
N THR A 30 -90.51 10.77 -144.36
CA THR A 30 -90.61 10.57 -145.81
C THR A 30 -90.67 11.88 -146.60
N GLY A 31 -90.95 13.01 -145.95
CA GLY A 31 -91.20 14.29 -146.60
C GLY A 31 -92.48 14.31 -147.44
N GLN A 32 -93.31 13.27 -147.35
CA GLN A 32 -94.53 13.17 -148.15
C GLN A 32 -95.72 13.72 -147.37
N ALA A 33 -96.49 14.57 -148.04
CA ALA A 33 -97.83 14.94 -147.59
C ALA A 33 -98.89 14.05 -148.26
N ALA A 34 -100.08 13.96 -147.65
CA ALA A 34 -101.18 13.12 -148.13
C ALA A 34 -101.51 13.34 -149.63
N CYS A 35 -101.98 12.28 -150.30
CA CYS A 35 -102.38 12.36 -151.71
C CYS A 35 -103.62 13.25 -151.88
N THR A 36 -103.46 14.37 -152.58
CA THR A 36 -104.55 15.28 -152.96
C THR A 36 -104.68 15.41 -154.48
N THR A 37 -105.85 15.83 -154.96
CA THR A 37 -106.11 16.06 -156.40
C THR A 37 -106.40 17.55 -156.62
N LEU A 38 -105.52 18.22 -157.35
CA LEU A 38 -105.71 19.61 -157.75
C LEU A 38 -106.31 19.68 -159.16
N GLY A 39 -107.31 20.54 -159.34
CA GLY A 39 -107.86 20.87 -160.66
C GLY A 39 -106.86 21.68 -161.50
N PRO A 40 -107.04 21.75 -162.83
CA PRO A 40 -106.24 22.63 -163.68
C PRO A 40 -106.31 24.08 -163.17
N GLU A 41 -105.14 24.69 -162.94
CA GLU A 41 -104.96 26.07 -162.43
C GLU A 41 -105.35 26.31 -160.95
N GLU A 42 -105.58 25.25 -160.16
CA GLU A 42 -105.77 25.35 -158.71
C GLU A 42 -104.42 25.50 -157.98
N ASN A 43 -104.37 26.39 -156.98
CA ASN A 43 -103.21 26.61 -156.10
C ASN A 43 -103.68 26.50 -154.64
N ASP A 44 -103.11 25.54 -153.91
CA ASP A 44 -103.45 25.26 -152.52
C ASP A 44 -102.20 25.46 -151.63
N PRO A 45 -102.07 26.62 -150.96
CA PRO A 45 -100.91 26.96 -150.15
C PRO A 45 -100.97 26.39 -148.73
N SER A 46 -102.02 25.65 -148.35
CA SER A 46 -102.06 25.03 -147.01
C SER A 46 -101.10 23.86 -146.90
N TRP A 47 -100.72 23.23 -148.02
CA TRP A 47 -99.74 22.14 -148.02
C TRP A 47 -98.32 22.68 -147.87
N ASP A 48 -97.77 22.59 -146.67
CA ASP A 48 -96.41 23.02 -146.40
C ASP A 48 -95.56 21.95 -145.69
N ALA A 49 -94.29 22.28 -145.52
CA ALA A 49 -93.39 21.47 -144.72
C ALA A 49 -92.49 22.39 -143.89
N GLY A 50 -92.85 22.58 -142.63
CA GLY A 50 -92.00 23.24 -141.67
C GLY A 50 -90.63 22.53 -141.57
N MET A 51 -89.57 23.33 -141.54
CA MET A 51 -88.20 22.84 -141.41
C MET A 51 -87.44 23.70 -140.39
N PHE A 52 -86.62 23.08 -139.55
CA PHE A 52 -85.70 23.77 -138.65
C PHE A 52 -84.28 23.22 -138.79
N GLU A 53 -83.29 24.07 -138.51
CA GLU A 53 -81.88 23.68 -138.58
C GLU A 53 -81.55 22.73 -137.44
N ALA A 54 -80.95 21.58 -137.76
CA ALA A 54 -80.51 20.62 -136.76
C ALA A 54 -79.25 21.17 -136.06
N ALA A 55 -79.38 21.39 -134.76
CA ALA A 55 -78.30 21.82 -133.88
C ALA A 55 -78.15 20.78 -132.75
N PRO A 56 -77.50 19.63 -133.01
CA PRO A 56 -77.15 18.70 -131.96
C PRO A 56 -76.16 19.37 -130.99
N ALA A 57 -76.34 19.16 -129.69
CA ALA A 57 -75.41 19.58 -128.66
C ALA A 57 -75.57 18.66 -127.45
N ILE A 58 -74.46 18.33 -126.81
CA ILE A 58 -74.41 17.53 -125.59
C ILE A 58 -73.64 18.32 -124.55
N ASP A 59 -74.01 18.13 -123.29
CA ASP A 59 -73.42 18.77 -122.12
C ASP A 59 -73.20 17.69 -121.06
N ILE A 60 -72.08 17.74 -120.34
CA ILE A 60 -71.76 16.80 -119.26
C ILE A 60 -71.29 17.57 -118.04
N GLU A 61 -71.76 17.14 -116.87
CA GLU A 61 -71.35 17.66 -115.56
C GLU A 61 -70.90 16.48 -114.67
N LYS A 62 -69.69 16.55 -114.10
CA LYS A 62 -69.04 15.46 -113.39
C LYS A 62 -68.75 15.82 -111.93
N ALA A 63 -69.40 15.09 -111.03
CA ALA A 63 -69.17 15.22 -109.60
C ALA A 63 -68.39 14.03 -109.01
N THR A 64 -67.60 14.30 -107.97
CA THR A 64 -66.94 13.30 -107.11
C THR A 64 -67.62 13.31 -105.74
N ASN A 65 -68.15 12.16 -105.30
CA ASN A 65 -68.94 12.00 -104.07
C ASN A 65 -70.12 13.00 -103.94
N GLY A 66 -70.72 13.38 -105.08
CA GLY A 66 -71.82 14.33 -105.14
C GLY A 66 -71.40 15.81 -105.09
N GLU A 67 -70.10 16.11 -105.04
CA GLU A 67 -69.56 17.47 -105.19
C GLU A 67 -69.04 17.70 -106.61
N ASP A 68 -69.51 18.78 -107.24
CA ASP A 68 -68.84 19.37 -108.40
C ASP A 68 -67.43 19.79 -107.95
N ALA A 69 -66.42 19.17 -108.58
CA ALA A 69 -65.03 19.23 -108.16
C ALA A 69 -64.12 19.57 -109.35
N ASP A 70 -64.55 20.50 -110.17
CA ASP A 70 -63.84 20.97 -111.36
C ASP A 70 -62.41 21.44 -111.08
N GLU A 71 -62.19 22.07 -109.93
CA GLU A 71 -60.91 22.66 -109.56
C GLU A 71 -60.15 21.78 -108.54
N PRO A 72 -58.83 21.59 -108.71
CA PRO A 72 -57.99 21.03 -107.66
C PRO A 72 -58.11 21.85 -106.35
N THR A 73 -58.16 21.23 -105.19
CA THR A 73 -57.87 19.82 -104.92
C THR A 73 -59.06 18.87 -105.04
N GLY A 74 -60.28 19.39 -105.22
CA GLY A 74 -61.52 18.65 -104.96
C GLY A 74 -61.68 18.27 -103.47
N PRO A 75 -62.69 17.43 -103.13
CA PRO A 75 -62.87 16.92 -101.77
C PRO A 75 -61.66 16.10 -101.31
N TYR A 76 -61.36 16.17 -100.01
CA TYR A 76 -60.37 15.30 -99.40
C TYR A 76 -61.02 13.98 -99.02
N ILE A 77 -60.40 12.88 -99.40
CA ILE A 77 -60.95 11.54 -99.18
C ILE A 77 -59.85 10.68 -98.54
N PRO A 78 -60.05 10.10 -97.34
CA PRO A 78 -59.06 9.21 -96.74
C PRO A 78 -58.70 8.05 -97.69
N VAL A 79 -57.42 7.76 -97.82
CA VAL A 79 -56.94 6.71 -98.74
C VAL A 79 -57.58 5.37 -98.39
N GLY A 80 -58.07 4.66 -99.40
CA GLY A 80 -58.79 3.40 -99.28
C GLY A 80 -60.30 3.55 -99.11
N ASN A 81 -60.84 4.75 -98.85
CA ASN A 81 -62.28 4.98 -98.86
C ASN A 81 -62.84 4.92 -100.29
N GLU A 82 -64.12 4.57 -100.41
CA GLU A 82 -64.83 4.54 -101.68
C GLU A 82 -64.98 5.95 -102.27
N VAL A 83 -64.80 6.05 -103.59
CA VAL A 83 -65.04 7.25 -104.38
C VAL A 83 -66.11 6.92 -105.41
N GLU A 84 -67.17 7.71 -105.44
CA GLU A 84 -68.24 7.65 -106.42
C GLU A 84 -68.11 8.84 -107.39
N TRP A 85 -68.13 8.56 -108.69
CA TRP A 85 -68.24 9.59 -109.72
C TRP A 85 -69.59 9.52 -110.40
N THR A 86 -70.23 10.67 -110.55
CA THR A 86 -71.50 10.82 -111.26
C THR A 86 -71.32 11.73 -112.46
N TYR A 87 -71.86 11.33 -113.62
CA TYR A 87 -71.77 12.04 -114.88
C TYR A 87 -73.19 12.39 -115.33
N ASN A 88 -73.61 13.63 -115.16
CA ASN A 88 -74.92 14.08 -115.59
C ASN A 88 -74.84 14.60 -117.03
N VAL A 89 -75.33 13.80 -117.98
CA VAL A 89 -75.29 14.10 -119.41
C VAL A 89 -76.64 14.62 -119.88
N THR A 90 -76.65 15.76 -120.55
CA THR A 90 -77.85 16.42 -121.05
C THR A 90 -77.74 16.64 -122.56
N ASN A 91 -78.80 16.31 -123.30
CA ASN A 91 -78.93 16.76 -124.68
C ASN A 91 -79.43 18.20 -124.68
N THR A 92 -78.53 19.16 -124.86
CA THR A 92 -78.83 20.60 -124.91
C THR A 92 -79.19 21.07 -126.33
N GLY A 93 -79.11 20.18 -127.32
CA GLY A 93 -79.50 20.42 -128.70
C GLY A 93 -81.01 20.36 -128.94
N ASN A 94 -81.40 20.56 -130.20
CA ASN A 94 -82.81 20.56 -130.64
C ASN A 94 -83.23 19.29 -131.41
N VAL A 95 -82.35 18.28 -131.50
CA VAL A 95 -82.58 16.98 -132.16
C VAL A 95 -82.19 15.82 -131.24
N PRO A 96 -82.81 14.63 -131.35
CA PRO A 96 -82.46 13.48 -130.51
C PRO A 96 -81.01 13.02 -130.77
N LEU A 97 -80.30 12.62 -129.72
CA LEU A 97 -78.97 12.02 -129.80
C LEU A 97 -79.05 10.51 -129.58
N GLU A 98 -78.29 9.75 -130.37
CA GLU A 98 -78.13 8.29 -130.25
C GLU A 98 -76.67 7.91 -130.06
N ASN A 99 -76.41 6.67 -129.65
CA ASN A 99 -75.07 6.15 -129.36
C ASN A 99 -74.32 7.01 -128.32
N ILE A 100 -75.05 7.46 -127.29
CA ILE A 100 -74.45 8.22 -126.21
C ILE A 100 -73.46 7.32 -125.46
N ASN A 101 -72.23 7.78 -125.41
CA ASN A 101 -71.14 7.07 -124.77
C ASN A 101 -70.38 8.04 -123.87
N VAL A 102 -70.30 7.67 -122.58
CA VAL A 102 -69.54 8.41 -121.58
C VAL A 102 -68.30 7.60 -121.27
N VAL A 103 -67.14 8.23 -121.43
CA VAL A 103 -65.84 7.63 -121.11
C VAL A 103 -65.15 8.44 -120.04
N ASP A 104 -64.31 7.74 -119.28
CA ASP A 104 -63.50 8.28 -118.20
C ASP A 104 -62.03 8.17 -118.59
N ASP A 105 -61.27 9.27 -118.44
CA ASP A 105 -59.88 9.33 -118.88
C ASP A 105 -58.90 8.51 -118.02
N GLN A 106 -59.32 8.11 -116.82
CA GLN A 106 -58.62 7.15 -115.95
C GLN A 106 -59.02 5.69 -116.24
N GLY A 107 -59.88 5.46 -117.25
CA GLY A 107 -60.28 4.13 -117.69
C GLY A 107 -61.31 3.46 -116.78
N LEU A 108 -62.03 4.24 -115.97
CA LEU A 108 -63.12 3.71 -115.15
C LEU A 108 -64.28 3.23 -116.04
N ALA A 109 -64.92 2.13 -115.63
CA ALA A 109 -66.09 1.60 -116.32
C ALA A 109 -67.32 2.43 -115.95
N VAL A 110 -67.73 3.33 -116.84
CA VAL A 110 -68.91 4.18 -116.66
C VAL A 110 -70.18 3.42 -117.06
N SER A 111 -71.17 3.40 -116.17
CA SER A 111 -72.46 2.74 -116.38
C SER A 111 -73.56 3.78 -116.62
N CYS A 112 -74.18 3.74 -117.79
CA CYS A 112 -75.24 4.66 -118.21
C CYS A 112 -76.61 3.94 -118.34
N PRO A 113 -77.73 4.58 -117.98
CA PRO A 113 -79.06 3.95 -118.02
C PRO A 113 -79.66 3.83 -119.43
N THR A 114 -79.20 4.64 -120.38
CA THR A 114 -79.66 4.68 -121.79
C THR A 114 -78.51 5.16 -122.68
N ASP A 115 -78.59 4.90 -123.97
CA ASP A 115 -77.66 5.39 -125.02
C ASP A 115 -78.34 6.37 -126.00
N THR A 116 -79.54 6.84 -125.66
CA THR A 116 -80.28 7.86 -126.42
C THR A 116 -80.84 8.93 -125.49
N LEU A 117 -80.83 10.21 -125.92
CA LEU A 117 -81.46 11.32 -125.22
C LEU A 117 -82.28 12.17 -126.20
N ALA A 118 -83.56 12.38 -125.89
CA ALA A 118 -84.38 13.38 -126.57
C ALA A 118 -83.90 14.81 -126.25
N PRO A 119 -84.25 15.82 -127.07
CA PRO A 119 -83.93 17.22 -126.77
C PRO A 119 -84.38 17.63 -125.37
N GLY A 120 -83.46 18.16 -124.55
CA GLY A 120 -83.70 18.57 -123.16
C GLY A 120 -83.76 17.44 -122.13
N GLU A 121 -83.58 16.18 -122.54
CA GLU A 121 -83.50 15.04 -121.63
C GLU A 121 -82.09 14.93 -121.01
N SER A 122 -82.02 14.51 -119.76
CA SER A 122 -80.77 14.23 -119.04
C SER A 122 -80.74 12.82 -118.49
N MET A 123 -79.55 12.28 -118.33
CA MET A 123 -79.30 11.00 -117.65
C MET A 123 -78.06 11.12 -116.76
N THR A 124 -78.03 10.33 -115.68
CA THR A 124 -76.85 10.23 -114.81
C THR A 124 -76.19 8.87 -115.02
N CYS A 125 -74.93 8.87 -115.44
CA CYS A 125 -74.07 7.70 -115.42
C CYS A 125 -73.23 7.67 -114.13
N THR A 126 -72.74 6.50 -113.73
CA THR A 126 -71.91 6.37 -112.53
C THR A 126 -70.68 5.51 -112.75
N ALA A 127 -69.63 5.76 -111.95
CA ALA A 127 -68.46 4.91 -111.78
C ALA A 127 -68.04 4.92 -110.30
N THR A 128 -67.39 3.85 -109.82
CA THR A 128 -66.87 3.77 -108.46
C THR A 128 -65.42 3.31 -108.43
N GLY A 129 -64.71 3.67 -107.37
CA GLY A 129 -63.30 3.34 -107.14
C GLY A 129 -62.91 3.54 -105.68
N THR A 130 -61.61 3.53 -105.41
CA THR A 130 -61.05 3.78 -104.06
C THR A 130 -60.03 4.89 -104.11
N ALA A 131 -60.05 5.79 -103.13
CA ALA A 131 -59.15 6.93 -103.07
C ALA A 131 -57.69 6.46 -102.93
N THR A 132 -56.83 6.94 -103.81
CA THR A 132 -55.37 6.79 -103.77
C THR A 132 -54.73 8.04 -103.19
N ALA A 133 -53.57 7.90 -102.53
CA ALA A 133 -52.88 9.02 -101.89
C ALA A 133 -52.55 10.18 -102.86
N GLY A 134 -52.75 11.41 -102.40
CA GLY A 134 -52.40 12.63 -103.13
C GLY A 134 -53.48 13.13 -104.10
N GLN A 135 -53.13 14.12 -104.91
CA GLN A 135 -54.05 14.73 -105.87
C GLN A 135 -54.43 13.74 -106.97
N TYR A 136 -55.74 13.57 -107.16
CA TYR A 136 -56.33 12.82 -108.25
C TYR A 136 -57.13 13.77 -109.14
N ALA A 137 -56.99 13.59 -110.45
CA ALA A 137 -57.70 14.33 -111.48
C ALA A 137 -58.32 13.30 -112.43
N ASN A 138 -59.57 13.53 -112.84
CA ASN A 138 -60.29 12.61 -113.69
C ASN A 138 -61.31 13.37 -114.54
N ASN A 139 -61.24 13.21 -115.86
CA ASN A 139 -62.13 13.86 -116.80
C ASN A 139 -63.14 12.86 -117.39
N GLY A 140 -64.42 13.24 -117.36
CA GLY A 140 -65.49 12.53 -118.05
C GLY A 140 -65.80 13.17 -119.39
N THR A 141 -65.84 12.39 -120.46
CA THR A 141 -66.22 12.86 -121.80
C THR A 141 -67.51 12.19 -122.23
N ALA A 142 -68.55 12.97 -122.51
CA ALA A 142 -69.76 12.48 -123.19
C ALA A 142 -69.64 12.69 -124.69
N THR A 143 -70.08 11.71 -125.45
CA THR A 143 -70.24 11.78 -126.92
C THR A 143 -71.64 11.34 -127.28
N GLY A 144 -72.22 11.89 -128.34
CA GLY A 144 -73.51 11.48 -128.88
C GLY A 144 -73.64 11.84 -130.37
N ASN A 145 -74.44 11.07 -131.10
CA ASN A 145 -74.56 11.19 -132.56
C ASN A 145 -75.95 11.67 -132.98
N TYR A 146 -75.98 12.56 -133.96
CA TYR A 146 -77.17 12.84 -134.77
C TYR A 146 -76.85 12.59 -136.25
N GLY A 147 -77.30 11.45 -136.77
CA GLY A 147 -76.91 11.00 -138.11
C GLY A 147 -75.39 10.76 -138.21
N GLU A 148 -74.70 11.51 -139.09
CA GLU A 148 -73.23 11.49 -139.20
C GLU A 148 -72.53 12.55 -138.34
N ALA A 149 -73.27 13.44 -137.66
CA ALA A 149 -72.69 14.48 -136.80
C ALA A 149 -72.48 13.97 -135.38
N GLU A 150 -71.25 14.05 -134.87
CA GLU A 150 -70.88 13.74 -133.49
C GLU A 150 -70.79 15.03 -132.69
N VAL A 151 -71.37 15.04 -131.50
CA VAL A 151 -71.18 16.09 -130.50
C VAL A 151 -70.48 15.50 -129.29
N THR A 152 -69.63 16.32 -128.68
CA THR A 152 -68.86 15.92 -127.51
C THR A 152 -68.80 17.07 -126.53
N ASP A 153 -68.77 16.71 -125.25
CA ASP A 153 -68.45 17.62 -124.17
C ASP A 153 -67.62 16.89 -123.12
N THR A 154 -66.85 17.63 -122.32
CA THR A 154 -65.93 17.05 -121.33
C THR A 154 -65.86 17.91 -120.08
N ASP A 155 -65.89 17.24 -118.95
CA ASP A 155 -65.94 17.87 -117.65
C ASP A 155 -64.96 17.22 -116.64
N PRO A 156 -64.09 18.01 -115.97
CA PRO A 156 -63.10 17.51 -115.03
C PRO A 156 -63.70 17.26 -113.63
N SER A 157 -63.06 16.41 -112.83
CA SER A 157 -63.38 16.30 -111.41
C SER A 157 -62.17 15.79 -110.63
N HIS A 158 -61.96 16.33 -109.44
CA HIS A 158 -60.76 16.11 -108.64
C HIS A 158 -61.10 15.53 -107.26
N TYR A 159 -60.13 14.90 -106.62
CA TYR A 159 -60.12 14.67 -105.17
C TYR A 159 -58.67 14.64 -104.65
N PHE A 160 -58.47 14.74 -103.34
CA PHE A 160 -57.17 14.52 -102.70
C PHE A 160 -57.20 13.36 -101.70
N GLY A 161 -56.39 12.32 -101.93
CA GLY A 161 -56.27 11.17 -101.05
C GLY A 161 -55.48 11.49 -99.78
N ALA A 162 -56.17 11.63 -98.65
CA ALA A 162 -55.58 12.00 -97.36
C ALA A 162 -54.96 10.78 -96.63
N VAL A 163 -53.73 10.94 -96.14
CA VAL A 163 -52.95 10.00 -95.32
C VAL A 163 -52.42 10.79 -94.12
N PRO A 164 -53.20 10.98 -93.05
CA PRO A 164 -52.71 11.59 -91.83
C PRO A 164 -51.76 10.62 -91.12
N ALA A 165 -50.59 11.10 -90.70
CA ALA A 165 -49.62 10.35 -89.91
C ALA A 165 -48.77 11.32 -89.09
N ILE A 166 -48.44 10.91 -87.86
CA ILE A 166 -47.60 11.66 -86.93
C ILE A 166 -46.48 10.75 -86.46
N ASP A 167 -45.36 11.34 -86.10
CA ASP A 167 -44.15 10.68 -85.62
C ASP A 167 -43.60 11.49 -84.45
N ILE A 168 -43.17 10.84 -83.39
CA ILE A 168 -42.47 11.47 -82.27
C ILE A 168 -41.15 10.76 -82.03
N GLU A 169 -40.07 11.53 -81.85
CA GLU A 169 -38.75 11.03 -81.48
C GLU A 169 -38.33 11.67 -80.16
N LYS A 170 -37.83 10.87 -79.21
CA LYS A 170 -37.49 11.29 -77.85
C LYS A 170 -36.09 10.88 -77.42
N SER A 171 -35.23 11.89 -77.26
CA SER A 171 -33.85 11.67 -76.79
C SER A 171 -33.67 12.06 -75.32
N THR A 172 -32.72 11.42 -74.64
CA THR A 172 -32.24 11.77 -73.31
C THR A 172 -30.80 12.30 -73.41
N ASN A 173 -30.58 13.55 -72.99
CA ASN A 173 -29.29 14.27 -73.08
C ASN A 173 -28.67 14.26 -74.50
N GLY A 174 -29.52 14.24 -75.53
CA GLY A 174 -29.12 14.23 -76.94
C GLY A 174 -28.83 12.84 -77.52
N GLU A 175 -28.99 11.77 -76.72
CA GLU A 175 -28.91 10.39 -77.18
C GLU A 175 -30.33 9.82 -77.36
N ASP A 176 -30.60 9.25 -78.52
CA ASP A 176 -31.74 8.36 -78.74
C ASP A 176 -31.54 7.13 -77.83
N ALA A 177 -32.46 6.96 -76.87
CA ALA A 177 -32.32 6.05 -75.74
C ALA A 177 -33.51 5.09 -75.63
N ASP A 178 -33.97 4.58 -76.77
CA ASP A 178 -35.09 3.64 -76.88
C ASP A 178 -35.00 2.39 -76.02
N THR A 179 -33.77 1.94 -75.72
CA THR A 179 -33.53 0.68 -75.02
C THR A 179 -32.81 0.89 -73.69
N PRO A 180 -33.17 0.12 -72.64
CA PRO A 180 -32.37 0.08 -71.42
C PRO A 180 -30.92 -0.36 -71.72
N THR A 181 -29.92 0.22 -71.07
CA THR A 181 -30.03 1.13 -69.92
C THR A 181 -30.20 2.62 -70.28
N GLY A 182 -30.04 2.98 -71.55
CA GLY A 182 -29.82 4.39 -71.95
C GLY A 182 -28.46 4.94 -71.48
N PRO A 183 -28.22 6.26 -71.59
CA PRO A 183 -27.04 6.91 -71.04
C PRO A 183 -26.95 6.71 -69.52
N VAL A 184 -25.71 6.56 -69.02
CA VAL A 184 -25.43 6.50 -67.59
C VAL A 184 -25.14 7.91 -67.09
N LEU A 185 -25.88 8.35 -66.07
CA LEU A 185 -25.78 9.68 -65.48
C LEU A 185 -25.45 9.53 -63.99
N ALA A 186 -24.72 10.45 -63.37
CA ALA A 186 -24.59 10.39 -61.92
C ALA A 186 -25.93 10.76 -61.27
N GLU A 187 -26.28 10.11 -60.15
CA GLU A 187 -27.48 10.49 -59.40
C GLU A 187 -27.44 11.99 -59.05
N GLY A 188 -28.55 12.68 -59.30
CA GLY A 188 -28.67 14.13 -59.12
C GLY A 188 -28.22 14.98 -60.31
N ASP A 189 -27.57 14.40 -61.33
CA ASP A 189 -27.24 15.13 -62.56
C ASP A 189 -28.51 15.59 -63.30
N THR A 190 -28.40 16.69 -64.02
CA THR A 190 -29.50 17.18 -64.86
C THR A 190 -29.75 16.21 -66.02
N VAL A 191 -31.01 15.81 -66.18
CA VAL A 191 -31.51 15.07 -67.33
C VAL A 191 -32.31 16.03 -68.21
N THR A 192 -32.06 16.01 -69.51
CA THR A 192 -32.82 16.77 -70.51
C THR A 192 -33.47 15.78 -71.46
N TRP A 193 -34.80 15.84 -71.60
CA TRP A 193 -35.54 15.12 -72.63
C TRP A 193 -35.90 16.08 -73.76
N GLU A 194 -35.63 15.69 -74.99
CA GLU A 194 -36.06 16.40 -76.19
C GLU A 194 -37.13 15.58 -76.92
N TYR A 195 -38.19 16.25 -77.37
CA TYR A 195 -39.31 15.64 -78.10
C TYR A 195 -39.42 16.31 -79.46
N VAL A 196 -39.19 15.57 -80.54
CA VAL A 196 -39.33 16.05 -81.91
C VAL A 196 -40.57 15.43 -82.52
N VAL A 197 -41.61 16.25 -82.75
CA VAL A 197 -42.89 15.80 -83.30
C VAL A 197 -42.96 16.21 -84.77
N THR A 198 -43.13 15.24 -85.66
CA THR A 198 -43.14 15.44 -87.11
C THR A 198 -44.49 15.00 -87.69
N ASN A 199 -45.07 15.81 -88.59
CA ASN A 199 -46.18 15.35 -89.43
C ASN A 199 -45.61 14.59 -90.63
N THR A 200 -45.62 13.26 -90.56
CA THR A 200 -45.16 12.37 -91.63
C THR A 200 -46.25 12.06 -92.67
N GLY A 201 -47.48 12.53 -92.43
CA GLY A 201 -48.60 12.44 -93.35
C GLY A 201 -48.55 13.47 -94.48
N ASN A 202 -49.58 13.44 -95.34
CA ASN A 202 -49.72 14.36 -96.48
C ASN A 202 -50.81 15.43 -96.31
N VAL A 203 -51.43 15.52 -95.13
CA VAL A 203 -52.45 16.53 -94.77
C VAL A 203 -52.10 17.24 -93.45
N PRO A 204 -52.52 18.49 -93.23
CA PRO A 204 -52.29 19.19 -91.97
C PRO A 204 -52.93 18.45 -90.79
N LEU A 205 -52.19 18.35 -89.69
CA LEU A 205 -52.71 17.84 -88.41
C LEU A 205 -53.01 19.01 -87.48
N THR A 206 -54.07 18.88 -86.68
CA THR A 206 -54.51 19.91 -85.73
C THR A 206 -54.65 19.36 -84.32
N ASN A 207 -54.68 20.27 -83.33
CA ASN A 207 -54.87 19.94 -81.92
C ASN A 207 -53.92 18.83 -81.42
N ILE A 208 -52.64 18.93 -81.78
CA ILE A 208 -51.65 17.95 -81.38
C ILE A 208 -51.28 18.24 -79.93
N VAL A 209 -51.29 17.21 -79.10
CA VAL A 209 -50.85 17.26 -77.70
C VAL A 209 -49.65 16.34 -77.55
N VAL A 210 -48.58 16.88 -76.96
CA VAL A 210 -47.36 16.14 -76.63
C VAL A 210 -47.38 15.88 -75.13
N THR A 211 -47.37 14.62 -74.75
CA THR A 211 -47.43 14.17 -73.36
C THR A 211 -46.26 13.25 -73.05
N ASP A 212 -45.96 13.11 -71.77
CA ASP A 212 -44.96 12.23 -71.22
C ASP A 212 -45.55 11.49 -70.01
N ASP A 213 -45.28 10.20 -69.87
CA ASP A 213 -45.90 9.37 -68.83
C ASP A 213 -45.45 9.73 -67.40
N LYS A 214 -44.30 10.42 -67.25
CA LYS A 214 -43.76 10.88 -65.96
C LYS A 214 -43.99 12.36 -65.71
N LEU A 215 -43.88 13.19 -66.76
CA LEU A 215 -43.91 14.65 -66.68
C LEU A 215 -45.29 15.25 -66.98
N GLY A 216 -46.19 14.46 -67.57
CA GLY A 216 -47.52 14.92 -67.97
C GLY A 216 -47.51 15.64 -69.32
N GLU A 217 -48.31 16.70 -69.47
CA GLU A 217 -48.36 17.47 -70.71
C GLU A 217 -47.07 18.29 -70.91
N ILE A 218 -46.39 18.07 -72.04
CA ILE A 218 -45.17 18.79 -72.44
C ILE A 218 -45.54 20.05 -73.22
N SER A 219 -46.41 19.91 -74.23
CA SER A 219 -46.86 21.04 -75.05
C SER A 219 -48.07 20.70 -75.91
N THR A 220 -48.58 21.70 -76.61
CA THR A 220 -49.62 21.56 -77.64
C THR A 220 -49.17 22.25 -78.93
N ILE A 221 -49.37 21.60 -80.08
CA ILE A 221 -49.16 22.18 -81.42
C ILE A 221 -50.55 22.38 -82.06
N PRO A 222 -51.02 23.63 -82.24
CA PRO A 222 -52.34 23.90 -82.80
C PRO A 222 -52.55 23.31 -84.20
N GLU A 223 -51.52 23.41 -85.05
CA GLU A 223 -51.49 22.92 -86.43
C GLU A 223 -50.06 22.57 -86.84
N LEU A 224 -49.87 21.46 -87.55
CA LEU A 224 -48.59 21.02 -88.12
C LEU A 224 -48.79 20.61 -89.58
N MET A 225 -48.16 21.34 -90.50
CA MET A 225 -48.27 21.06 -91.93
C MET A 225 -47.48 19.80 -92.32
N PRO A 226 -47.81 19.13 -93.44
CA PRO A 226 -47.07 17.98 -93.93
C PRO A 226 -45.56 18.26 -94.05
N GLY A 227 -44.74 17.41 -93.44
CA GLY A 227 -43.28 17.50 -93.44
C GLY A 227 -42.68 18.50 -92.43
N ASP A 228 -43.49 19.32 -91.76
CA ASP A 228 -43.03 20.18 -90.68
C ASP A 228 -42.82 19.35 -89.39
N ASN A 229 -41.91 19.84 -88.54
CA ASN A 229 -41.70 19.33 -87.20
C ASN A 229 -41.68 20.45 -86.16
N GLN A 230 -41.88 20.07 -84.90
CA GLN A 230 -41.70 20.94 -83.74
C GLN A 230 -40.90 20.22 -82.67
N THR A 231 -40.02 20.96 -81.99
CA THR A 231 -39.16 20.42 -80.93
C THR A 231 -39.48 21.06 -79.59
N TYR A 232 -39.58 20.23 -78.55
CA TYR A 232 -39.77 20.65 -77.17
C TYR A 232 -38.73 20.00 -76.26
N THR A 233 -38.43 20.65 -75.13
CA THR A 233 -37.50 20.11 -74.13
C THR A 233 -38.11 20.16 -72.74
N ALA A 234 -37.86 19.13 -71.95
CA ALA A 234 -38.13 19.11 -70.51
C ALA A 234 -36.87 18.72 -69.74
N THR A 235 -36.74 19.17 -68.49
CA THR A 235 -35.58 18.84 -67.65
C THR A 235 -35.99 18.25 -66.31
N GLY A 236 -35.15 17.37 -65.78
CA GLY A 236 -35.28 16.76 -64.46
C GLY A 236 -33.91 16.46 -63.86
N THR A 237 -33.89 15.68 -62.78
CA THR A 237 -32.67 15.19 -62.13
C THR A 237 -32.64 13.67 -62.19
N ALA A 238 -31.46 13.08 -62.41
CA ALA A 238 -31.30 11.64 -62.53
C ALA A 238 -31.54 10.97 -61.18
N GLU A 239 -32.48 10.02 -61.13
CA GLU A 239 -32.71 9.17 -59.97
C GLU A 239 -31.81 7.93 -60.03
N ALA A 240 -31.40 7.40 -58.88
CA ALA A 240 -30.58 6.19 -58.83
C ALA A 240 -31.31 4.99 -59.48
N GLY A 241 -30.59 4.27 -60.34
CA GLY A 241 -31.05 3.05 -61.01
C GLY A 241 -31.62 3.29 -62.39
N GLN A 242 -32.31 2.26 -62.92
CA GLN A 242 -32.89 2.32 -64.26
C GLN A 242 -34.13 3.20 -64.28
N TYR A 243 -34.12 4.21 -65.16
CA TYR A 243 -35.27 5.06 -65.46
C TYR A 243 -35.78 4.76 -66.87
N ALA A 244 -37.10 4.76 -67.02
CA ALA A 244 -37.80 4.57 -68.28
C ALA A 244 -38.90 5.64 -68.39
N ASN A 245 -39.00 6.24 -69.57
CA ASN A 245 -39.84 7.41 -69.81
C ASN A 245 -40.43 7.39 -71.22
N LEU A 246 -41.74 7.48 -71.39
CA LEU A 246 -42.43 7.35 -72.67
C LEU A 246 -43.03 8.68 -73.11
N GLY A 247 -42.62 9.20 -74.27
CA GLY A 247 -43.26 10.34 -74.93
C GLY A 247 -44.40 9.86 -75.82
N ASN A 248 -45.46 10.65 -75.94
CA ASN A 248 -46.59 10.41 -76.84
C ASN A 248 -47.00 11.72 -77.52
N ALA A 249 -47.21 11.69 -78.83
CA ALA A 249 -47.84 12.77 -79.58
C ALA A 249 -49.17 12.30 -80.15
N THR A 250 -50.25 13.03 -79.89
CA THR A 250 -51.57 12.72 -80.45
C THR A 250 -52.16 13.96 -81.13
N GLY A 251 -52.48 13.85 -82.43
CA GLY A 251 -53.09 14.91 -83.23
C GLY A 251 -54.32 14.44 -84.01
N TYR A 252 -54.93 15.35 -84.77
CA TYR A 252 -56.19 15.07 -85.48
C TYR A 252 -56.21 15.60 -86.91
N TYR A 253 -56.80 14.83 -87.81
CA TYR A 253 -57.23 15.26 -89.14
C TYR A 253 -58.74 15.01 -89.30
N GLU A 254 -59.55 16.05 -89.45
CA GLU A 254 -61.02 15.96 -89.57
C GLU A 254 -61.70 15.07 -88.51
N ASN A 255 -61.23 15.15 -87.26
CA ASN A 255 -61.62 14.30 -86.11
C ASN A 255 -61.13 12.85 -86.12
N MET A 256 -60.34 12.44 -87.11
CA MET A 256 -59.59 11.18 -87.06
C MET A 256 -58.31 11.39 -86.24
N PRO A 257 -58.13 10.68 -85.11
CA PRO A 257 -56.91 10.78 -84.32
C PRO A 257 -55.76 10.04 -85.01
N VAL A 258 -54.57 10.62 -84.93
CA VAL A 258 -53.29 9.95 -85.18
C VAL A 258 -52.42 10.10 -83.94
N SER A 259 -51.69 9.06 -83.60
CA SER A 259 -50.81 9.07 -82.45
C SER A 259 -49.56 8.26 -82.71
N ASP A 260 -48.49 8.66 -82.05
CA ASP A 260 -47.23 7.94 -82.03
C ASP A 260 -46.58 8.07 -80.65
N GLU A 261 -45.80 7.07 -80.26
CA GLU A 261 -45.17 6.99 -78.93
C GLU A 261 -43.71 6.57 -79.06
N ASP A 262 -42.84 7.15 -78.23
CA ASP A 262 -41.40 6.91 -78.29
C ASP A 262 -40.75 6.81 -76.89
N PRO A 263 -40.10 5.67 -76.55
CA PRO A 263 -39.51 5.44 -75.25
C PRO A 263 -38.12 6.05 -75.11
N SER A 264 -37.74 6.44 -73.90
CA SER A 264 -36.39 6.92 -73.59
C SER A 264 -35.95 6.47 -72.20
N HIS A 265 -34.68 6.09 -72.06
CA HIS A 265 -34.14 5.48 -70.85
C HIS A 265 -32.89 6.22 -70.36
N TYR A 266 -32.57 6.09 -69.07
CA TYR A 266 -31.23 6.35 -68.55
C TYR A 266 -30.97 5.49 -67.31
N PHE A 267 -29.73 5.39 -66.87
CA PHE A 267 -29.37 4.76 -65.59
C PHE A 267 -28.63 5.73 -64.67
N GLY A 268 -29.22 6.05 -63.52
CA GLY A 268 -28.58 6.88 -62.50
C GLY A 268 -27.59 6.07 -61.66
N ALA A 269 -26.30 6.30 -61.89
CA ALA A 269 -25.23 5.73 -61.10
C ALA A 269 -25.12 6.42 -59.73
N ALA A 270 -25.24 5.63 -58.68
CA ALA A 270 -25.12 6.02 -57.28
C ALA A 270 -24.05 5.13 -56.61
N PRO A 271 -22.74 5.41 -56.83
CA PRO A 271 -21.69 4.69 -56.13
C PRO A 271 -21.74 5.02 -54.63
N ALA A 272 -21.56 4.01 -53.78
CA ALA A 272 -21.44 4.16 -52.34
C ALA A 272 -20.60 3.01 -51.77
N ILE A 273 -19.83 3.30 -50.73
CA ILE A 273 -18.99 2.33 -50.03
C ILE A 273 -19.25 2.48 -48.54
N ASP A 274 -19.11 1.37 -47.82
CA ASP A 274 -19.32 1.27 -46.38
C ASP A 274 -18.17 0.45 -45.79
N ILE A 275 -17.68 0.80 -44.61
CA ILE A 275 -16.63 0.07 -43.89
C ILE A 275 -17.03 -0.14 -42.43
N GLU A 276 -16.73 -1.33 -41.92
CA GLU A 276 -16.91 -1.71 -40.52
C GLU A 276 -15.60 -2.31 -39.98
N LYS A 277 -15.11 -1.80 -38.86
CA LYS A 277 -13.78 -2.09 -38.30
C LYS A 277 -13.89 -2.68 -36.89
N ALA A 278 -13.42 -3.90 -36.75
CA ALA A 278 -13.34 -4.58 -35.47
C ALA A 278 -11.90 -4.76 -34.97
N THR A 279 -11.73 -4.75 -33.65
CA THR A 279 -10.48 -5.07 -32.95
C THR A 279 -10.65 -6.41 -32.21
N ASN A 280 -9.80 -7.39 -32.50
CA ASN A 280 -9.86 -8.77 -31.97
C ASN A 280 -11.25 -9.43 -32.11
N GLY A 281 -11.98 -9.06 -33.18
CA GLY A 281 -13.31 -9.58 -33.48
C GLY A 281 -14.46 -8.85 -32.81
N GLU A 282 -14.19 -7.78 -32.05
CA GLU A 282 -15.23 -6.91 -31.48
C GLU A 282 -15.31 -5.59 -32.23
N ASP A 283 -16.53 -5.19 -32.58
CA ASP A 283 -16.88 -3.81 -32.95
C ASP A 283 -16.55 -2.92 -31.72
N ALA A 284 -15.63 -1.99 -31.94
CA ALA A 284 -15.04 -1.18 -30.89
C ALA A 284 -15.07 0.31 -31.25
N ASP A 285 -16.18 0.77 -31.82
CA ASP A 285 -16.42 2.17 -32.18
C ASP A 285 -16.25 3.16 -31.04
N ALA A 286 -16.47 2.70 -29.80
CA ALA A 286 -16.42 3.52 -28.61
C ALA A 286 -15.25 3.15 -27.70
N ALA A 287 -14.55 4.17 -27.22
CA ALA A 287 -13.59 4.02 -26.13
C ALA A 287 -14.28 3.43 -24.86
N PRO A 288 -13.62 2.56 -24.10
CA PRO A 288 -12.20 2.18 -24.26
C PRO A 288 -11.92 1.08 -25.29
N GLY A 289 -12.96 0.40 -25.82
CA GLY A 289 -12.80 -0.83 -26.60
C GLY A 289 -12.42 -2.05 -25.75
N PRO A 290 -12.08 -3.20 -26.36
CA PRO A 290 -11.59 -4.37 -25.66
C PRO A 290 -10.30 -4.08 -24.89
N VAL A 291 -10.19 -4.70 -23.71
CA VAL A 291 -8.97 -4.65 -22.91
C VAL A 291 -8.00 -5.72 -23.42
N ILE A 292 -6.77 -5.31 -23.71
CA ILE A 292 -5.72 -6.18 -24.23
C ILE A 292 -4.48 -5.93 -23.36
N GLY A 293 -3.86 -6.98 -22.83
CA GLY A 293 -2.60 -6.82 -22.08
C GLY A 293 -1.54 -6.13 -22.95
N ALA A 294 -0.82 -5.16 -22.41
CA ALA A 294 0.26 -4.47 -23.12
C ALA A 294 1.29 -5.48 -23.67
N GLY A 295 1.69 -5.31 -24.93
CA GLY A 295 2.49 -6.26 -25.69
C GLY A 295 1.70 -7.44 -26.30
N GLY A 296 0.42 -7.60 -25.97
CA GLY A 296 -0.49 -8.58 -26.56
C GLY A 296 -0.74 -8.31 -28.04
N THR A 297 -1.12 -9.35 -28.80
CA THR A 297 -1.43 -9.22 -30.22
C THR A 297 -2.77 -8.51 -30.42
N VAL A 298 -2.81 -7.58 -31.36
CA VAL A 298 -4.02 -6.90 -31.82
C VAL A 298 -4.24 -7.29 -33.28
N GLU A 299 -5.43 -7.77 -33.59
CA GLU A 299 -5.90 -8.04 -34.95
C GLU A 299 -7.01 -7.05 -35.28
N TRP A 300 -6.85 -6.32 -36.39
CA TRP A 300 -7.90 -5.46 -36.93
C TRP A 300 -8.50 -6.10 -38.17
N THR A 301 -9.82 -6.16 -38.23
CA THR A 301 -10.57 -6.63 -39.40
C THR A 301 -11.42 -5.50 -39.94
N TYR A 302 -11.41 -5.32 -41.26
CA TYR A 302 -12.13 -4.26 -41.96
C TYR A 302 -13.08 -4.92 -42.97
N VAL A 303 -14.38 -4.90 -42.72
CA VAL A 303 -15.39 -5.39 -43.65
C VAL A 303 -15.82 -4.22 -44.53
N VAL A 304 -15.49 -4.29 -45.81
CA VAL A 304 -15.81 -3.24 -46.80
C VAL A 304 -16.90 -3.74 -47.73
N ILE A 305 -17.96 -2.96 -47.91
CA ILE A 305 -19.12 -3.33 -48.73
C ILE A 305 -19.38 -2.23 -49.76
N ASN A 306 -19.63 -2.61 -51.01
CA ASN A 306 -20.21 -1.69 -51.99
C ASN A 306 -21.72 -1.61 -51.77
N THR A 307 -22.18 -0.55 -51.11
CA THR A 307 -23.59 -0.29 -50.83
C THR A 307 -24.29 0.46 -51.97
N GLY A 308 -23.54 0.87 -52.99
CA GLY A 308 -24.05 1.54 -54.19
C GLY A 308 -24.65 0.58 -55.23
N ASN A 309 -25.12 1.16 -56.34
CA ASN A 309 -25.78 0.42 -57.43
C ASN A 309 -24.87 0.17 -58.66
N VAL A 310 -23.59 0.56 -58.59
CA VAL A 310 -22.60 0.38 -59.65
C VAL A 310 -21.32 -0.26 -59.09
N PRO A 311 -20.56 -1.02 -59.91
CA PRO A 311 -19.31 -1.64 -59.44
C PRO A 311 -18.26 -0.58 -59.10
N LEU A 312 -17.53 -0.79 -58.00
CA LEU A 312 -16.40 0.06 -57.59
C LEU A 312 -15.08 -0.60 -58.00
N ALA A 313 -14.14 0.21 -58.48
CA ALA A 313 -12.76 -0.16 -58.76
C ALA A 313 -11.79 0.55 -57.80
N ASN A 314 -10.53 0.13 -57.80
CA ASN A 314 -9.46 0.67 -56.94
C ASN A 314 -9.88 0.73 -55.46
N VAL A 315 -10.60 -0.30 -55.02
CA VAL A 315 -11.06 -0.39 -53.64
C VAL A 315 -9.86 -0.64 -52.75
N ALA A 316 -9.63 0.26 -51.80
CA ALA A 316 -8.49 0.20 -50.90
C ALA A 316 -8.91 0.60 -49.49
N VAL A 317 -8.22 0.06 -48.50
CA VAL A 317 -8.37 0.45 -47.09
C VAL A 317 -7.03 0.97 -46.60
N VAL A 318 -7.06 2.12 -45.95
CA VAL A 318 -5.93 2.70 -45.23
C VAL A 318 -6.27 2.86 -43.76
N ASP A 319 -5.23 2.94 -42.95
CA ASP A 319 -5.32 3.05 -41.50
C ASP A 319 -4.50 4.27 -41.05
N ASP A 320 -5.09 5.11 -40.19
CA ASP A 320 -4.48 6.38 -39.79
C ASP A 320 -3.26 6.21 -38.87
N GLN A 321 -3.11 5.05 -38.22
CA GLN A 321 -1.94 4.68 -37.42
C GLN A 321 -0.82 4.07 -38.27
N GLY A 322 -1.01 3.99 -39.59
CA GLY A 322 0.02 3.57 -40.55
C GLY A 322 0.28 2.07 -40.57
N VAL A 323 -0.63 1.24 -40.04
CA VAL A 323 -0.51 -0.21 -40.19
C VAL A 323 -0.81 -0.64 -41.63
N THR A 324 -0.11 -1.68 -42.09
CA THR A 324 -0.32 -2.22 -43.44
C THR A 324 -1.59 -3.06 -43.46
N VAL A 325 -2.63 -2.57 -44.15
CA VAL A 325 -3.89 -3.29 -44.34
C VAL A 325 -3.82 -4.17 -45.59
N ASN A 326 -4.13 -5.45 -45.44
CA ASN A 326 -4.13 -6.42 -46.54
C ASN A 326 -5.56 -6.72 -46.97
N CYS A 327 -5.92 -6.36 -48.21
CA CYS A 327 -7.23 -6.64 -48.81
C CYS A 327 -7.11 -7.73 -49.89
N PRO A 328 -8.10 -8.64 -50.01
CA PRO A 328 -8.03 -9.77 -50.95
C PRO A 328 -8.35 -9.40 -52.40
N ILE A 329 -9.12 -8.34 -52.64
CA ILE A 329 -9.57 -7.86 -53.95
C ILE A 329 -9.56 -6.32 -53.96
N ASP A 330 -9.58 -5.72 -55.15
CA ASP A 330 -9.56 -4.26 -55.37
C ASP A 330 -10.76 -3.77 -56.21
N THR A 331 -11.75 -4.64 -56.43
CA THR A 331 -13.01 -4.32 -57.10
C THR A 331 -14.17 -4.94 -56.35
N LEU A 332 -15.29 -4.21 -56.22
CA LEU A 332 -16.51 -4.71 -55.58
C LEU A 332 -17.72 -4.48 -56.49
N ALA A 333 -18.41 -5.55 -56.88
CA ALA A 333 -19.73 -5.45 -57.49
C ALA A 333 -20.76 -4.89 -56.49
N PRO A 334 -21.90 -4.33 -56.95
CA PRO A 334 -22.98 -3.90 -56.06
C PRO A 334 -23.39 -5.00 -55.07
N GLY A 335 -23.36 -4.70 -53.77
CA GLY A 335 -23.65 -5.63 -52.68
C GLY A 335 -22.55 -6.66 -52.36
N GLU A 336 -21.44 -6.66 -53.09
CA GLU A 336 -20.27 -7.49 -52.76
C GLU A 336 -19.50 -6.89 -51.57
N SER A 337 -18.97 -7.77 -50.72
CA SER A 337 -18.14 -7.38 -49.59
C SER A 337 -16.79 -8.10 -49.60
N MET A 338 -15.80 -7.48 -48.97
CA MET A 338 -14.51 -8.07 -48.68
C MET A 338 -14.10 -7.82 -47.23
N THR A 339 -13.23 -8.68 -46.70
CA THR A 339 -12.62 -8.46 -45.39
C THR A 339 -11.12 -8.24 -45.57
N CYS A 340 -10.64 -7.08 -45.16
CA CYS A 340 -9.22 -6.79 -45.05
C CYS A 340 -8.73 -7.02 -43.61
N THR A 341 -7.43 -7.24 -43.43
CA THR A 341 -6.85 -7.50 -42.10
C THR A 341 -5.55 -6.75 -41.89
N ALA A 342 -5.29 -6.34 -40.64
CA ALA A 342 -4.00 -5.85 -40.17
C ALA A 342 -3.69 -6.42 -38.78
N THR A 343 -2.41 -6.46 -38.39
CA THR A 343 -1.98 -6.95 -37.07
C THR A 343 -0.98 -6.00 -36.43
N GLY A 344 -1.02 -5.90 -35.11
CA GLY A 344 -0.11 -5.09 -34.30
C GLY A 344 0.05 -5.64 -32.88
N THR A 345 0.61 -4.81 -32.00
CA THR A 345 0.78 -5.13 -30.57
C THR A 345 0.20 -4.00 -29.73
N ALA A 346 -0.53 -4.35 -28.67
CA ALA A 346 -1.17 -3.37 -27.80
C ALA A 346 -0.12 -2.56 -27.04
N THR A 347 -0.22 -1.24 -27.09
CA THR A 347 0.56 -0.30 -26.27
C THR A 347 -0.20 0.06 -24.99
N PRO A 348 0.46 0.32 -23.86
CA PRO A 348 -0.23 0.72 -22.62
C PRO A 348 -1.15 1.94 -22.81
N GLY A 349 -2.36 1.87 -22.24
CA GLY A 349 -3.35 2.94 -22.24
C GLY A 349 -4.37 2.90 -23.38
N GLN A 350 -5.14 3.98 -23.53
CA GLN A 350 -6.16 4.09 -24.56
C GLN A 350 -5.54 4.20 -25.94
N TYR A 351 -6.04 3.41 -26.88
CA TYR A 351 -5.70 3.47 -28.28
C TYR A 351 -6.97 3.70 -29.12
N GLU A 352 -6.83 4.50 -30.16
CA GLU A 352 -7.85 4.82 -31.15
C GLU A 352 -7.21 4.66 -32.53
N ASN A 353 -7.97 4.10 -33.46
CA ASN A 353 -7.50 3.83 -34.81
C ASN A 353 -8.65 3.88 -35.81
N LEU A 354 -8.52 4.72 -36.83
CA LEU A 354 -9.52 4.97 -37.87
C LEU A 354 -9.16 4.24 -39.17
N GLY A 355 -10.04 3.34 -39.61
CA GLY A 355 -9.96 2.74 -40.94
C GLY A 355 -10.70 3.59 -41.96
N THR A 356 -10.12 3.79 -43.14
CA THR A 356 -10.75 4.49 -44.26
C THR A 356 -10.81 3.58 -45.47
N ALA A 357 -12.01 3.25 -45.94
CA ALA A 357 -12.20 2.58 -47.22
C ALA A 357 -12.43 3.63 -48.32
N THR A 358 -11.85 3.41 -49.48
CA THR A 358 -12.07 4.23 -50.69
C THR A 358 -12.41 3.35 -51.87
N GLY A 359 -13.22 3.84 -52.80
CA GLY A 359 -13.49 3.20 -54.08
C GLY A 359 -13.82 4.21 -55.17
N GLU A 360 -13.71 3.79 -56.43
CA GLU A 360 -13.87 4.66 -57.60
C GLU A 360 -14.91 4.11 -58.57
N TYR A 361 -15.75 4.99 -59.10
CA TYR A 361 -16.63 4.73 -60.25
C TYR A 361 -16.51 5.87 -61.27
N GLY A 362 -15.86 5.61 -62.40
CA GLY A 362 -15.62 6.63 -63.43
C GLY A 362 -14.74 7.77 -62.91
N GLN A 363 -15.34 8.95 -62.70
CA GLN A 363 -14.67 10.12 -62.07
C GLN A 363 -15.15 10.37 -60.63
N THR A 364 -16.11 9.59 -60.13
CA THR A 364 -16.67 9.74 -58.80
C THR A 364 -15.89 8.85 -57.84
N ASN A 365 -15.36 9.46 -56.79
CA ASN A 365 -14.71 8.74 -55.70
C ASN A 365 -15.66 8.70 -54.51
N VAL A 366 -15.73 7.53 -53.87
CA VAL A 366 -16.47 7.31 -52.64
C VAL A 366 -15.49 6.90 -51.55
N SER A 367 -15.80 7.31 -50.33
CA SER A 367 -15.02 6.96 -49.16
C SER A 367 -15.92 6.84 -47.96
N ASP A 368 -15.55 5.95 -47.06
CA ASP A 368 -16.18 5.82 -45.76
C ASP A 368 -15.11 5.52 -44.70
N THR A 369 -15.41 5.83 -43.45
CA THR A 369 -14.45 5.72 -42.35
C THR A 369 -15.10 5.14 -41.11
N ASP A 370 -14.37 4.28 -40.41
CA ASP A 370 -14.88 3.63 -39.21
C ASP A 370 -13.80 3.51 -38.11
N PRO A 371 -14.07 4.00 -36.89
CA PRO A 371 -13.10 4.01 -35.79
C PRO A 371 -13.09 2.68 -35.04
N SER A 372 -11.97 2.35 -34.41
CA SER A 372 -11.88 1.22 -33.50
C SER A 372 -10.93 1.53 -32.35
N HIS A 373 -11.25 1.05 -31.16
CA HIS A 373 -10.53 1.34 -29.93
C HIS A 373 -10.01 0.07 -29.26
N TYR A 374 -8.98 0.19 -28.42
CA TYR A 374 -8.67 -0.79 -27.39
C TYR A 374 -8.01 -0.09 -26.19
N PHE A 375 -7.96 -0.77 -25.05
CA PHE A 375 -7.18 -0.32 -23.88
C PHE A 375 -6.07 -1.31 -23.54
N GLY A 376 -4.82 -0.86 -23.64
CA GLY A 376 -3.63 -1.62 -23.29
C GLY A 376 -3.43 -1.70 -21.78
N ALA A 377 -3.84 -2.80 -21.15
CA ALA A 377 -3.69 -3.01 -19.72
C ALA A 377 -2.25 -3.40 -19.34
N GLU A 378 -1.67 -2.68 -18.38
CA GLU A 378 -0.35 -2.91 -17.81
C GLU A 378 -0.48 -2.85 -16.28
N PRO A 379 -0.98 -3.93 -15.64
CA PRO A 379 -1.04 -4.00 -14.18
C PRO A 379 0.38 -4.03 -13.61
N ALA A 380 0.62 -3.28 -12.53
CA ALA A 380 1.85 -3.30 -11.76
C ALA A 380 1.57 -2.90 -10.31
N ILE A 381 2.30 -3.49 -9.38
CA ILE A 381 2.17 -3.26 -7.94
C ILE A 381 3.57 -2.99 -7.38
N ASP A 382 3.62 -2.20 -6.33
CA ASP A 382 4.84 -1.80 -5.63
C ASP A 382 4.53 -1.86 -4.12
N ILE A 383 5.46 -2.38 -3.33
CA ILE A 383 5.36 -2.37 -1.86
C ILE A 383 6.61 -1.75 -1.27
N GLU A 384 6.43 -0.86 -0.31
CA GLU A 384 7.49 -0.23 0.46
C GLU A 384 7.29 -0.57 1.95
N LYS A 385 8.33 -1.08 2.62
CA LYS A 385 8.24 -1.56 3.99
C LYS A 385 9.24 -0.87 4.92
N SER A 386 8.71 -0.08 5.83
CA SER A 386 9.51 0.61 6.85
C SER A 386 9.47 -0.09 8.21
N THR A 387 10.55 0.05 8.99
CA THR A 387 10.63 -0.33 10.40
C THR A 387 10.73 0.93 11.26
N ASN A 388 9.75 1.14 12.15
CA ASN A 388 9.63 2.35 12.99
C ASN A 388 9.69 3.67 12.21
N GLY A 389 9.19 3.67 10.97
CA GLY A 389 9.14 4.84 10.08
C GLY A 389 10.42 5.08 9.28
N GLU A 390 11.42 4.21 9.39
CA GLU A 390 12.63 4.24 8.56
C GLU A 390 12.57 3.11 7.52
N ASP A 391 12.81 3.44 6.25
CA ASP A 391 13.16 2.47 5.22
C ASP A 391 14.46 1.76 5.68
N ALA A 392 14.36 0.45 5.82
CA ALA A 392 15.39 -0.39 6.43
C ALA A 392 15.72 -1.59 5.54
N ASP A 393 15.79 -1.38 4.22
CA ASP A 393 16.09 -2.40 3.21
C ASP A 393 17.39 -3.17 3.42
N THR A 394 18.35 -2.54 4.11
CA THR A 394 19.69 -3.09 4.28
C THR A 394 20.04 -3.29 5.76
N PRO A 395 20.73 -4.39 6.10
CA PRO A 395 21.30 -4.55 7.43
C PRO A 395 22.23 -3.38 7.78
N THR A 396 22.22 -2.88 9.02
CA THR A 396 21.57 -3.47 10.19
C THR A 396 20.13 -3.00 10.45
N GLY A 397 19.62 -2.03 9.69
CA GLY A 397 18.39 -1.30 10.04
C GLY A 397 18.55 -0.41 11.29
N PRO A 398 17.45 0.17 11.83
CA PRO A 398 17.46 0.94 13.07
C PRO A 398 17.95 0.11 14.26
N VAL A 399 18.70 0.74 15.16
CA VAL A 399 19.16 0.13 16.42
C VAL A 399 18.11 0.33 17.50
N LEU A 400 17.64 -0.76 18.10
CA LEU A 400 16.58 -0.78 19.10
C LEU A 400 17.07 -1.37 20.43
N ALA A 401 16.36 -1.10 21.53
CA ALA A 401 16.58 -1.80 22.78
C ALA A 401 15.74 -3.09 22.84
N VAL A 402 16.22 -4.09 23.59
CA VAL A 402 15.47 -5.34 23.77
C VAL A 402 14.09 -5.07 24.36
N GLY A 403 13.05 -5.65 23.76
CA GLY A 403 11.66 -5.45 24.19
C GLY A 403 11.00 -4.16 23.71
N ASP A 404 11.72 -3.27 23.00
CA ASP A 404 11.10 -2.12 22.33
C ASP A 404 10.00 -2.59 21.36
N THR A 405 8.92 -1.82 21.24
CA THR A 405 7.90 -2.10 20.22
C THR A 405 8.48 -1.80 18.84
N VAL A 406 8.42 -2.80 17.96
CA VAL A 406 8.74 -2.66 16.54
C VAL A 406 7.42 -2.50 15.79
N THR A 407 7.33 -1.47 14.96
CA THR A 407 6.20 -1.25 14.06
C THR A 407 6.70 -1.37 12.64
N TRP A 408 6.11 -2.30 11.88
CA TRP A 408 6.31 -2.39 10.44
C TRP A 408 5.14 -1.74 9.74
N GLU A 409 5.43 -0.85 8.79
CA GLU A 409 4.44 -0.24 7.90
C GLU A 409 4.70 -0.72 6.47
N TYR A 410 3.67 -1.23 5.81
CA TYR A 410 3.69 -1.79 4.46
C TYR A 410 2.82 -0.89 3.59
N VAL A 411 3.43 -0.04 2.77
CA VAL A 411 2.73 0.86 1.86
C VAL A 411 2.66 0.22 0.50
N VAL A 412 1.47 -0.21 0.09
CA VAL A 412 1.24 -0.83 -1.22
C VAL A 412 0.70 0.21 -2.18
N THR A 413 1.32 0.31 -3.36
CA THR A 413 0.96 1.26 -4.42
C THR A 413 0.66 0.51 -5.71
N ASN A 414 -0.41 0.90 -6.41
CA ASN A 414 -0.70 0.43 -7.76
C ASN A 414 0.04 1.34 -8.74
N THR A 415 1.18 0.88 -9.21
CA THR A 415 2.03 1.59 -10.18
C THR A 415 1.62 1.33 -11.63
N GLY A 416 0.64 0.44 -11.85
CA GLY A 416 0.08 0.13 -13.15
C GLY A 416 -0.97 1.14 -13.63
N ASN A 417 -1.56 0.85 -14.79
CA ASN A 417 -2.58 1.71 -15.42
C ASN A 417 -4.03 1.19 -15.33
N VAL A 418 -4.24 0.10 -14.58
CA VAL A 418 -5.54 -0.56 -14.36
C VAL A 418 -5.77 -0.79 -12.86
N PRO A 419 -7.02 -0.81 -12.38
CA PRO A 419 -7.29 -1.11 -10.97
C PRO A 419 -6.82 -2.52 -10.61
N LEU A 420 -6.22 -2.67 -9.44
CA LEU A 420 -5.88 -3.98 -8.88
C LEU A 420 -6.95 -4.38 -7.87
N THR A 421 -7.25 -5.67 -7.80
CA THR A 421 -8.20 -6.27 -6.86
C THR A 421 -7.61 -7.50 -6.18
N ASP A 422 -8.25 -7.96 -5.10
CA ASP A 422 -7.81 -9.11 -4.31
C ASP A 422 -6.35 -8.97 -3.86
N ILE A 423 -5.96 -7.76 -3.42
CA ILE A 423 -4.59 -7.52 -3.01
C ILE A 423 -4.37 -8.12 -1.62
N VAL A 424 -3.33 -8.94 -1.48
CA VAL A 424 -2.95 -9.57 -0.21
C VAL A 424 -1.54 -9.16 0.14
N VAL A 425 -1.36 -8.62 1.35
CA VAL A 425 -0.06 -8.29 1.92
C VAL A 425 0.32 -9.34 2.94
N THR A 426 1.46 -9.98 2.72
CA THR A 426 2.03 -10.99 3.60
C THR A 426 3.43 -10.58 4.04
N ASP A 427 3.90 -11.16 5.13
CA ASP A 427 5.27 -11.07 5.60
C ASP A 427 5.79 -12.48 5.86
N ASP A 428 7.04 -12.76 5.50
CA ASP A 428 7.63 -14.09 5.60
C ASP A 428 7.76 -14.60 7.05
N GLN A 429 7.86 -13.69 8.04
CA GLN A 429 7.95 -14.04 9.46
C GLN A 429 6.61 -13.88 10.20
N LEU A 430 5.76 -12.93 9.78
CA LEU A 430 4.50 -12.63 10.48
C LEU A 430 3.25 -13.27 9.84
N GLY A 431 3.34 -13.75 8.59
CA GLY A 431 2.21 -14.29 7.84
C GLY A 431 1.36 -13.22 7.16
N GLU A 432 0.05 -13.42 7.06
CA GLU A 432 -0.86 -12.46 6.42
C GLU A 432 -1.02 -11.19 7.29
N ILE A 433 -0.74 -10.02 6.69
CA ILE A 433 -0.83 -8.72 7.36
C ILE A 433 -2.20 -8.10 7.16
N CYS A 434 -2.66 -8.02 5.90
CA CYS A 434 -3.93 -7.43 5.54
C CYS A 434 -4.36 -7.83 4.12
N THR A 435 -5.61 -7.53 3.78
CA THR A 435 -6.14 -7.58 2.41
C THR A 435 -6.64 -6.21 2.00
N ILE A 436 -6.33 -5.77 0.78
CA ILE A 436 -6.83 -4.52 0.19
C ILE A 436 -7.79 -4.91 -0.95
N PRO A 437 -9.10 -4.63 -0.84
CA PRO A 437 -10.07 -5.13 -1.82
C PRO A 437 -9.84 -4.60 -3.24
N GLU A 438 -9.47 -3.32 -3.35
CA GLU A 438 -9.27 -2.63 -4.61
C GLU A 438 -8.29 -1.48 -4.43
N LEU A 439 -7.44 -1.25 -5.42
CA LEU A 439 -6.53 -0.11 -5.49
C LEU A 439 -6.54 0.47 -6.91
N MET A 440 -6.99 1.73 -7.06
CA MET A 440 -6.98 2.41 -8.36
C MET A 440 -5.55 2.77 -8.79
N PRO A 441 -5.28 2.96 -10.09
CA PRO A 441 -3.98 3.42 -10.57
C PRO A 441 -3.49 4.67 -9.83
N GLY A 442 -2.28 4.60 -9.27
CA GLY A 442 -1.64 5.68 -8.52
C GLY A 442 -2.10 5.85 -7.06
N ASP A 443 -3.11 5.10 -6.60
CA ASP A 443 -3.47 5.07 -5.18
C ASP A 443 -2.46 4.22 -4.38
N SER A 444 -2.37 4.51 -3.09
CA SER A 444 -1.59 3.72 -2.13
C SER A 444 -2.41 3.43 -0.88
N GLN A 445 -2.17 2.28 -0.26
CA GLN A 445 -2.78 1.89 1.01
C GLN A 445 -1.72 1.30 1.94
N ALA A 446 -1.70 1.78 3.18
CA ALA A 446 -0.80 1.28 4.21
C ALA A 446 -1.47 0.20 5.06
N CYS A 447 -0.71 -0.81 5.43
CA CYS A 447 -1.01 -1.78 6.46
C CYS A 447 0.09 -1.77 7.53
N THR A 448 -0.24 -2.18 8.76
CA THR A 448 0.72 -2.17 9.86
C THR A 448 0.71 -3.48 10.62
N ALA A 449 1.89 -3.86 11.11
CA ALA A 449 2.07 -4.96 12.06
C ALA A 449 2.99 -4.51 13.18
N THR A 450 2.85 -5.11 14.36
CA THR A 450 3.70 -4.81 15.52
C THR A 450 4.31 -6.06 16.13
N GLY A 451 5.50 -5.89 16.70
CA GLY A 451 6.25 -6.93 17.41
C GLY A 451 7.10 -6.33 18.52
N THR A 452 7.95 -7.15 19.13
CA THR A 452 8.94 -6.72 20.13
C THR A 452 10.34 -7.04 19.65
N ALA A 453 11.27 -6.10 19.83
CA ALA A 453 12.64 -6.25 19.35
C ALA A 453 13.38 -7.33 20.15
N GLU A 454 13.94 -8.31 19.44
CA GLU A 454 14.78 -9.38 20.01
C GLU A 454 16.26 -9.09 19.76
N VAL A 455 17.13 -9.67 20.61
CA VAL A 455 18.58 -9.41 20.51
C VAL A 455 19.18 -9.97 19.23
N GLY A 456 20.03 -9.17 18.59
CA GLY A 456 20.73 -9.53 17.35
C GLY A 456 20.16 -8.84 16.11
N GLN A 457 20.54 -9.33 14.94
CA GLN A 457 20.02 -8.88 13.66
C GLN A 457 18.69 -9.56 13.37
N TYR A 458 17.67 -8.75 13.11
CA TYR A 458 16.38 -9.21 12.59
C TYR A 458 16.22 -8.77 11.13
N ALA A 459 15.55 -9.61 10.35
CA ALA A 459 15.18 -9.34 8.96
C ALA A 459 13.86 -10.03 8.65
N ASN A 460 12.99 -9.37 7.91
CA ASN A 460 11.78 -9.95 7.33
C ASN A 460 11.39 -9.22 6.05
N THR A 461 10.69 -9.89 5.14
CA THR A 461 10.30 -9.38 3.83
C THR A 461 8.79 -9.33 3.71
N GLY A 462 8.26 -8.15 3.39
CA GLY A 462 6.87 -7.97 3.00
C GLY A 462 6.68 -8.34 1.53
N ASN A 463 5.53 -8.89 1.19
CA ASN A 463 5.14 -9.22 -0.18
C ASN A 463 3.71 -8.75 -0.40
N ALA A 464 3.48 -7.98 -1.47
CA ALA A 464 2.15 -7.62 -1.93
C ALA A 464 1.85 -8.36 -3.23
N THR A 465 0.71 -9.04 -3.29
CA THR A 465 0.19 -9.65 -4.52
C THR A 465 -1.14 -9.01 -4.87
N GLY A 466 -1.42 -8.79 -6.16
CA GLY A 466 -2.69 -8.23 -6.62
C GLY A 466 -3.10 -8.80 -7.97
N THR A 467 -4.36 -8.64 -8.35
CA THR A 467 -4.91 -9.21 -9.59
C THR A 467 -5.70 -8.22 -10.42
N TYR A 468 -5.62 -8.37 -11.74
CA TYR A 468 -6.45 -7.68 -12.73
C TYR A 468 -6.78 -8.61 -13.89
N ASP A 469 -8.07 -8.87 -14.13
CA ASP A 469 -8.58 -9.71 -15.24
C ASP A 469 -7.82 -11.05 -15.42
N GLY A 470 -7.52 -11.71 -14.30
CA GLY A 470 -6.78 -12.98 -14.26
C GLY A 470 -5.25 -12.86 -14.37
N MET A 471 -4.70 -11.67 -14.62
CA MET A 471 -3.27 -11.38 -14.47
C MET A 471 -2.93 -11.14 -13.00
N THR A 472 -1.84 -11.74 -12.53
CA THR A 472 -1.31 -11.57 -11.18
C THR A 472 -0.04 -10.74 -11.22
N VAL A 473 0.07 -9.75 -10.34
CA VAL A 473 1.30 -8.96 -10.10
C VAL A 473 1.74 -9.14 -8.66
N SER A 474 3.03 -9.05 -8.42
CA SER A 474 3.61 -9.17 -7.09
C SER A 474 4.86 -8.32 -6.96
N ASP A 475 5.09 -7.82 -5.75
CA ASP A 475 6.31 -7.13 -5.39
C ASP A 475 6.68 -7.43 -3.94
N GLU A 476 7.98 -7.38 -3.63
CA GLU A 476 8.52 -7.76 -2.32
C GLU A 476 9.53 -6.74 -1.82
N ASP A 477 9.49 -6.44 -0.52
CA ASP A 477 10.35 -5.43 0.10
C ASP A 477 10.91 -5.87 1.46
N PRO A 478 12.25 -5.91 1.64
CA PRO A 478 12.90 -6.36 2.86
C PRO A 478 12.95 -5.26 3.93
N SER A 479 12.96 -5.64 5.21
CA SER A 479 13.19 -4.68 6.30
C SER A 479 14.00 -5.31 7.42
N HIS A 480 14.78 -4.50 8.11
CA HIS A 480 15.76 -4.93 9.11
C HIS A 480 15.65 -4.12 10.40
N TYR A 481 16.07 -4.69 11.52
CA TYR A 481 16.48 -3.93 12.71
C TYR A 481 17.59 -4.68 13.45
N TYR A 482 18.29 -4.00 14.35
CA TYR A 482 19.34 -4.61 15.16
C TYR A 482 19.22 -4.21 16.63
N VAL A 483 19.36 -5.19 17.52
CA VAL A 483 19.47 -4.95 18.96
C VAL A 483 20.85 -5.41 19.41
N GLU A 484 21.63 -4.48 19.97
CA GLU A 484 23.01 -4.76 20.37
C GLU A 484 23.07 -5.78 21.53
N PRO A 485 23.84 -6.88 21.39
CA PRO A 485 24.07 -7.80 22.50
C PRO A 485 25.02 -7.17 23.53
N VAL A 486 24.54 -7.06 24.76
CA VAL A 486 25.24 -6.52 25.92
C VAL A 486 25.29 -7.62 27.00
N PRO A 487 26.32 -8.49 26.97
CA PRO A 487 26.54 -9.44 28.06
C PRO A 487 27.00 -8.70 29.32
N ALA A 488 26.45 -9.04 30.47
CA ALA A 488 26.89 -8.55 31.78
C ALA A 488 26.52 -9.56 32.86
N ILE A 489 27.37 -9.71 33.86
CA ILE A 489 27.19 -10.62 35.00
C ILE A 489 27.52 -9.85 36.27
N ASP A 490 26.84 -10.21 37.35
CA ASP A 490 26.95 -9.58 38.66
C ASP A 490 27.06 -10.69 39.72
N ILE A 491 27.87 -10.50 40.75
CA ILE A 491 28.01 -11.42 41.88
C ILE A 491 27.93 -10.67 43.20
N GLU A 492 27.16 -11.21 44.14
CA GLU A 492 27.05 -10.72 45.51
C GLU A 492 27.43 -11.85 46.48
N LYS A 493 28.34 -11.61 47.43
CA LYS A 493 28.95 -12.60 48.31
C LYS A 493 28.72 -12.29 49.78
N SER A 494 28.03 -13.20 50.47
CA SER A 494 27.83 -13.11 51.92
C SER A 494 28.67 -14.11 52.70
N THR A 495 29.02 -13.78 53.95
CA THR A 495 29.59 -14.70 54.94
C THR A 495 28.57 -14.91 56.06
N ASN A 496 28.11 -16.15 56.26
CA ASN A 496 27.08 -16.54 57.23
C ASN A 496 25.77 -15.73 57.11
N GLY A 497 25.41 -15.34 55.88
CA GLY A 497 24.19 -14.59 55.56
C GLY A 497 24.32 -13.07 55.70
N GLU A 498 25.49 -12.57 56.12
CA GLU A 498 25.79 -11.14 56.16
C GLU A 498 26.65 -10.77 54.94
N ASP A 499 26.22 -9.73 54.22
CA ASP A 499 27.10 -8.98 53.30
C ASP A 499 28.22 -8.36 54.15
N ALA A 500 29.46 -8.73 53.83
CA ALA A 500 30.63 -8.43 54.64
C ALA A 500 31.77 -7.88 53.77
N ASP A 501 31.43 -6.98 52.85
CA ASP A 501 32.37 -6.32 51.93
C ASP A 501 33.56 -5.65 52.61
N GLU A 502 33.36 -5.13 53.83
CA GLU A 502 34.36 -4.35 54.54
C GLU A 502 34.93 -5.08 55.78
N PRO A 503 36.25 -4.99 56.03
CA PRO A 503 36.84 -5.47 57.27
C PRO A 503 36.22 -4.75 58.50
N THR A 504 35.97 -5.43 59.60
CA THR A 504 36.45 -6.78 59.94
C THR A 504 35.54 -7.92 59.48
N GLY A 505 34.34 -7.61 58.98
CA GLY A 505 33.26 -8.58 58.82
C GLY A 505 32.73 -9.13 60.16
N PRO A 506 31.87 -10.16 60.15
CA PRO A 506 31.40 -10.83 61.35
C PRO A 506 32.55 -11.47 62.15
N TYR A 507 32.44 -11.41 63.48
CA TYR A 507 33.35 -12.13 64.37
C TYR A 507 32.87 -13.58 64.53
N ILE A 508 33.72 -14.53 64.19
CA ILE A 508 33.40 -15.97 64.21
C ILE A 508 34.44 -16.67 65.08
N PRO A 509 34.06 -17.41 66.15
CA PRO A 509 35.03 -18.12 66.97
C PRO A 509 35.85 -19.12 66.13
N VAL A 510 37.16 -19.20 66.39
CA VAL A 510 38.05 -20.08 65.63
C VAL A 510 37.56 -21.54 65.73
N GLY A 511 37.41 -22.19 64.57
CA GLY A 511 36.90 -23.56 64.44
C GLY A 511 35.40 -23.66 64.16
N GLU A 512 34.61 -22.60 64.33
CA GLU A 512 33.18 -22.58 64.00
C GLU A 512 32.94 -22.58 62.47
N PRO A 513 31.81 -23.13 61.99
CA PRO A 513 31.53 -23.22 60.57
C PRO A 513 31.33 -21.83 59.96
N VAL A 514 31.88 -21.66 58.75
CA VAL A 514 31.69 -20.50 57.89
C VAL A 514 31.01 -20.97 56.62
N THR A 515 29.97 -20.27 56.21
CA THR A 515 29.25 -20.47 54.95
C THR A 515 29.40 -19.24 54.09
N TRP A 516 29.68 -19.45 52.81
CA TRP A 516 29.69 -18.39 51.81
C TRP A 516 28.58 -18.65 50.80
N GLU A 517 27.74 -17.66 50.56
CA GLU A 517 26.74 -17.68 49.50
C GLU A 517 27.15 -16.68 48.43
N TYR A 518 26.97 -17.07 47.16
CA TYR A 518 27.28 -16.24 45.99
C TYR A 518 26.03 -16.13 45.14
N VAL A 519 25.38 -14.98 45.14
CA VAL A 519 24.23 -14.72 44.27
C VAL A 519 24.75 -14.17 42.96
N VAL A 520 24.70 -14.98 41.92
CA VAL A 520 25.13 -14.61 40.57
C VAL A 520 23.92 -14.24 39.74
N THR A 521 23.94 -13.07 39.11
CA THR A 521 22.84 -12.57 38.26
C THR A 521 23.36 -12.24 36.87
N ASN A 522 22.63 -12.66 35.82
CA ASN A 522 22.87 -12.16 34.47
C ASN A 522 22.15 -10.82 34.30
N THR A 523 22.90 -9.72 34.40
CA THR A 523 22.41 -8.35 34.25
C THR A 523 22.43 -7.86 32.80
N GLY A 524 22.93 -8.68 31.87
CA GLY A 524 22.94 -8.41 30.43
C GLY A 524 21.62 -8.77 29.73
N ASN A 525 21.57 -8.51 28.42
CA ASN A 525 20.40 -8.82 27.57
C ASN A 525 20.55 -10.13 26.75
N VAL A 526 21.65 -10.86 26.93
CA VAL A 526 21.92 -12.14 26.25
C VAL A 526 22.09 -13.28 27.24
N GLN A 527 21.79 -14.51 26.84
CA GLN A 527 22.07 -15.69 27.67
C GLN A 527 23.57 -15.87 27.86
N LEU A 528 24.00 -16.03 29.12
CA LEU A 528 25.38 -16.36 29.47
C LEU A 528 25.53 -17.87 29.66
N THR A 529 26.68 -18.41 29.25
CA THR A 529 27.04 -19.84 29.36
C THR A 529 28.43 -20.03 29.93
N GLY A 530 28.74 -21.24 30.42
CA GLY A 530 30.03 -21.55 31.03
C GLY A 530 30.31 -20.66 32.24
N ILE A 531 29.28 -20.44 33.06
CA ILE A 531 29.40 -19.62 34.26
C ILE A 531 30.23 -20.37 35.30
N VAL A 532 31.30 -19.73 35.75
CA VAL A 532 32.24 -20.30 36.71
C VAL A 532 32.43 -19.30 37.85
N VAL A 533 32.14 -19.73 39.08
CA VAL A 533 32.45 -18.99 40.30
C VAL A 533 33.69 -19.59 40.95
N THR A 534 34.65 -18.74 41.29
CA THR A 534 35.87 -19.09 42.00
C THR A 534 35.99 -18.30 43.29
N ASP A 535 36.72 -18.86 44.24
CA ASP A 535 36.98 -18.28 45.55
C ASP A 535 38.49 -18.08 45.71
N SER A 536 38.93 -16.88 46.12
CA SER A 536 40.36 -16.54 46.19
C SER A 536 41.13 -17.34 47.24
N GLN A 537 40.44 -17.93 48.21
CA GLN A 537 41.01 -18.81 49.23
C GLN A 537 40.99 -20.29 48.81
N GLY A 538 40.56 -20.57 47.57
CA GLY A 538 40.59 -21.90 46.97
C GLY A 538 39.50 -22.84 47.49
N VAL A 539 38.45 -22.30 48.12
CA VAL A 539 37.30 -23.09 48.57
C VAL A 539 36.50 -23.56 47.35
N ALA A 540 36.08 -24.82 47.34
CA ALA A 540 35.26 -25.35 46.25
C ALA A 540 33.85 -24.73 46.30
N VAL A 541 33.50 -23.98 45.26
CA VAL A 541 32.17 -23.37 45.09
C VAL A 541 31.26 -24.31 44.28
N SER A 542 30.05 -24.55 44.78
CA SER A 542 29.04 -25.38 44.11
C SER A 542 27.92 -24.51 43.55
N CYS A 543 27.73 -24.50 42.23
CA CYS A 543 26.66 -23.78 41.54
C CYS A 543 25.61 -24.76 40.98
N PRO A 544 24.31 -24.38 40.91
CA PRO A 544 23.24 -25.24 40.43
C PRO A 544 23.18 -25.35 38.89
N THR A 545 23.71 -24.37 38.16
CA THR A 545 23.74 -24.30 36.70
C THR A 545 25.01 -23.55 36.26
N ASP A 546 25.38 -23.69 35.00
CA ASP A 546 26.44 -22.95 34.33
C ASP A 546 25.90 -22.04 33.21
N THR A 547 24.57 -21.86 33.14
CA THR A 547 23.88 -20.96 32.19
C THR A 547 22.85 -20.10 32.90
N LEU A 548 22.74 -18.82 32.52
CA LEU A 548 21.71 -17.90 32.99
C LEU A 548 21.10 -17.12 31.81
N ALA A 549 19.78 -17.15 31.70
CA ALA A 549 19.05 -16.25 30.80
C ALA A 549 19.13 -14.79 31.30
N PRO A 550 18.87 -13.79 30.45
CA PRO A 550 18.79 -12.38 30.88
C PRO A 550 17.87 -12.18 32.08
N GLY A 551 18.37 -11.53 33.13
CA GLY A 551 17.64 -11.28 34.37
C GLY A 551 17.50 -12.48 35.33
N GLU A 552 18.02 -13.65 34.96
CA GLU A 552 18.02 -14.84 35.83
C GLU A 552 19.17 -14.76 36.87
N SER A 553 18.90 -15.25 38.08
CA SER A 553 19.89 -15.37 39.16
C SER A 553 20.02 -16.80 39.65
N MET A 554 21.20 -17.17 40.14
CA MET A 554 21.45 -18.42 40.85
C MET A 554 22.25 -18.17 42.13
N THR A 555 22.11 -19.06 43.11
CA THR A 555 22.92 -19.04 44.34
C THR A 555 23.91 -20.20 44.32
N CYS A 556 25.20 -19.89 44.35
CA CYS A 556 26.25 -20.86 44.60
C CYS A 556 26.63 -20.87 46.08
N THR A 557 27.16 -21.98 46.59
CA THR A 557 27.54 -22.10 48.01
C THR A 557 28.92 -22.70 48.19
N ALA A 558 29.59 -22.30 49.28
CA ALA A 558 30.83 -22.88 49.78
C ALA A 558 30.81 -22.92 51.31
N SER A 559 31.62 -23.80 51.91
CA SER A 559 31.69 -23.93 53.37
C SER A 559 33.12 -24.20 53.86
N GLY A 560 33.45 -23.67 55.04
CA GLY A 560 34.72 -23.84 55.72
C GLY A 560 34.59 -23.73 57.24
N VAL A 561 35.70 -23.46 57.91
CA VAL A 561 35.76 -23.16 59.35
C VAL A 561 36.61 -21.92 59.59
N ALA A 562 36.26 -21.12 60.60
CA ALA A 562 36.96 -19.87 60.89
C ALA A 562 38.39 -20.13 61.39
N VAL A 563 39.36 -19.44 60.78
CA VAL A 563 40.78 -19.40 61.23
C VAL A 563 41.07 -18.09 61.96
N ALA A 564 42.03 -18.10 62.88
CA ALA A 564 42.33 -16.95 63.74
C ALA A 564 42.73 -15.68 62.95
N GLY A 565 42.16 -14.53 63.32
CA GLY A 565 42.49 -13.21 62.77
C GLY A 565 41.59 -12.78 61.61
N GLN A 566 41.96 -11.68 60.94
CA GLN A 566 41.21 -11.16 59.80
C GLN A 566 41.29 -12.12 58.62
N TYR A 567 40.15 -12.47 58.06
CA TYR A 567 39.99 -13.24 56.85
C TYR A 567 39.35 -12.37 55.77
N GLU A 568 39.91 -12.43 54.58
CA GLU A 568 39.43 -11.74 53.38
C GLU A 568 39.26 -12.79 52.29
N ASN A 569 38.13 -12.75 51.60
CA ASN A 569 37.78 -13.76 50.62
C ASN A 569 37.02 -13.17 49.44
N LEU A 570 37.66 -13.14 48.29
CA LEU A 570 37.11 -12.58 47.07
C LEU A 570 36.40 -13.69 46.27
N GLY A 571 35.08 -13.55 46.08
CA GLY A 571 34.35 -14.31 45.08
C GLY A 571 34.58 -13.69 43.72
N THR A 572 34.76 -14.51 42.69
CA THR A 572 34.84 -14.02 41.30
C THR A 572 33.97 -14.91 40.44
N VAL A 573 33.10 -14.32 39.64
CA VAL A 573 32.33 -15.03 38.62
C VAL A 573 32.85 -14.65 37.23
N THR A 574 32.81 -15.63 36.32
CA THR A 574 32.93 -15.39 34.88
C THR A 574 31.76 -16.03 34.15
N GLY A 575 31.35 -15.46 33.01
CA GLY A 575 30.36 -16.01 32.10
C GLY A 575 30.71 -15.68 30.66
N ASN A 576 30.21 -16.45 29.69
CA ASN A 576 30.56 -16.29 28.27
C ASN A 576 29.33 -16.09 27.38
N TYR A 577 29.46 -15.19 26.40
CA TYR A 577 28.54 -15.03 25.27
C TYR A 577 29.35 -14.88 23.97
N ASP A 578 29.13 -15.77 22.99
CA ASP A 578 29.79 -15.76 21.67
C ASP A 578 31.33 -15.53 21.70
N GLY A 579 32.01 -16.16 22.67
CA GLY A 579 33.45 -16.04 22.88
C GLY A 579 33.91 -14.78 23.64
N MET A 580 33.01 -13.84 23.95
CA MET A 580 33.24 -12.74 24.88
C MET A 580 33.01 -13.21 26.31
N GLN A 581 34.01 -13.01 27.17
CA GLN A 581 33.92 -13.31 28.59
C GLN A 581 33.59 -12.03 29.38
N VAL A 582 32.59 -12.12 30.24
CA VAL A 582 32.28 -11.12 31.27
C VAL A 582 32.64 -11.68 32.64
N SER A 583 32.99 -10.79 33.56
CA SER A 583 33.39 -11.17 34.91
C SER A 583 32.99 -10.12 35.91
N ASP A 584 32.73 -10.55 37.13
CA ASP A 584 32.51 -9.69 38.26
C ASP A 584 33.12 -10.31 39.53
N ALA A 585 33.37 -9.51 40.55
CA ALA A 585 33.99 -9.98 41.78
C ALA A 585 33.52 -9.19 43.00
N ASP A 586 33.35 -9.92 44.09
CA ASP A 586 32.78 -9.37 45.31
C ASP A 586 33.51 -9.89 46.56
N PRO A 587 34.07 -9.00 47.40
CA PRO A 587 34.85 -9.37 48.57
C PRO A 587 33.93 -9.74 49.74
N SER A 588 34.38 -10.64 50.60
CA SER A 588 33.71 -10.89 51.88
C SER A 588 34.72 -11.17 52.98
N HIS A 589 34.45 -10.67 54.17
CA HIS A 589 35.35 -10.68 55.31
C HIS A 589 34.76 -11.43 56.50
N TYR A 590 35.63 -11.92 57.38
CA TYR A 590 35.27 -12.24 58.77
C TYR A 590 36.50 -12.09 59.67
N PHE A 591 36.31 -12.02 60.99
CA PHE A 591 37.41 -12.07 61.96
C PHE A 591 37.31 -13.30 62.85
N GLY A 592 38.31 -14.19 62.78
CA GLY A 592 38.40 -15.38 63.61
C GLY A 592 38.80 -15.06 65.04
N ALA A 593 37.85 -15.10 65.97
CA ALA A 593 38.06 -14.78 67.38
C ALA A 593 38.68 -15.95 68.16
N ALA A 594 39.81 -15.70 68.80
CA ALA A 594 40.57 -16.61 69.66
C ALA A 594 40.91 -15.91 71.00
N PRO A 595 39.95 -15.85 71.94
CA PRO A 595 40.18 -15.26 73.25
C PRO A 595 41.13 -16.12 74.10
N ALA A 596 42.04 -15.50 74.86
CA ALA A 596 42.93 -16.16 75.83
C ALA A 596 43.39 -15.18 76.92
N ILE A 597 43.60 -15.67 78.13
CA ILE A 597 44.05 -14.89 79.29
C ILE A 597 45.18 -15.62 80.01
N ASP A 598 46.06 -14.88 80.67
CA ASP A 598 47.24 -15.37 81.38
C ASP A 598 47.37 -14.62 82.72
N ILE A 599 47.79 -15.28 83.80
CA ILE A 599 48.02 -14.67 85.12
C ILE A 599 49.39 -15.08 85.68
N GLU A 600 50.10 -14.11 86.25
CA GLU A 600 51.41 -14.30 86.90
C GLU A 600 51.40 -13.72 88.31
N LYS A 601 51.80 -14.48 89.32
CA LYS A 601 51.59 -14.18 90.74
C LYS A 601 52.90 -14.21 91.53
N SER A 602 53.18 -13.12 92.24
CA SER A 602 54.38 -12.98 93.07
C SER A 602 54.07 -12.71 94.54
N THR A 603 54.98 -13.11 95.43
CA THR A 603 54.98 -12.80 96.87
C THR A 603 56.18 -11.92 97.21
N ASN A 604 55.95 -10.73 97.77
CA ASN A 604 56.96 -9.71 98.07
C ASN A 604 57.89 -9.38 96.88
N GLY A 605 57.33 -9.40 95.67
CA GLY A 605 58.06 -9.14 94.42
C GLY A 605 58.88 -10.32 93.89
N PHE A 606 58.80 -11.50 94.53
CA PHE A 606 59.37 -12.74 94.02
C PHE A 606 58.27 -13.59 93.38
N ASP A 607 58.46 -13.95 92.12
CA ASP A 607 57.83 -15.14 91.55
C ASP A 607 58.25 -16.33 92.44
N ALA A 608 57.25 -16.95 93.08
CA ALA A 608 57.43 -17.89 94.18
C ALA A 608 56.57 -19.14 93.96
N ASP A 609 56.55 -19.63 92.73
CA ASP A 609 55.76 -20.80 92.32
C ASP A 609 56.09 -22.08 93.09
N GLU A 610 57.30 -22.18 93.65
CA GLU A 610 57.81 -23.38 94.31
C GLU A 610 58.14 -23.14 95.81
N PRO A 611 57.88 -24.13 96.69
CA PRO A 611 58.32 -24.06 98.09
C PRO A 611 59.86 -23.99 98.21
N THR A 612 60.43 -23.25 99.16
CA THR A 612 59.78 -22.66 100.33
C THR A 612 59.26 -21.23 100.13
N GLY A 613 59.49 -20.61 98.98
CA GLY A 613 59.30 -19.17 98.77
C GLY A 613 60.26 -18.30 99.62
N PRO A 614 60.12 -16.96 99.59
CA PRO A 614 60.89 -16.05 100.44
C PRO A 614 60.67 -16.28 101.95
N GLU A 615 61.73 -16.13 102.75
CA GLU A 615 61.64 -16.12 104.22
C GLU A 615 61.14 -14.76 104.74
N VAL A 616 60.12 -14.75 105.59
CA VAL A 616 59.48 -13.54 106.13
C VAL A 616 59.26 -13.70 107.64
N ALA A 617 59.78 -12.80 108.48
CA ALA A 617 59.67 -12.95 109.93
C ALA A 617 58.19 -12.94 110.37
N VAL A 618 57.84 -13.74 111.39
CA VAL A 618 56.43 -13.84 111.84
C VAL A 618 55.96 -12.47 112.32
N GLY A 619 54.87 -11.98 111.72
CA GLY A 619 54.30 -10.65 111.98
C GLY A 619 54.69 -9.56 110.97
N ASP A 620 55.67 -9.79 110.10
CA ASP A 620 56.02 -8.87 109.00
C ASP A 620 54.96 -8.89 107.89
N ALA A 621 54.91 -7.81 107.10
CA ALA A 621 53.98 -7.68 105.99
C ALA A 621 54.33 -8.60 104.80
N VAL A 622 53.31 -9.18 104.19
CA VAL A 622 53.38 -9.94 102.92
C VAL A 622 52.50 -9.24 101.88
N GLU A 623 53.05 -9.00 100.70
CA GLU A 623 52.36 -8.44 99.54
C GLU A 623 52.28 -9.50 98.42
N TRP A 624 51.08 -9.74 97.89
CA TRP A 624 50.88 -10.54 96.69
C TRP A 624 50.51 -9.64 95.51
N THR A 625 51.13 -9.88 94.37
CA THR A 625 50.85 -9.17 93.12
C THR A 625 50.45 -10.16 92.04
N TYR A 626 49.33 -9.92 91.35
CA TYR A 626 48.77 -10.75 90.29
C TYR A 626 48.74 -9.94 88.98
N ASN A 627 49.49 -10.36 87.98
CA ASN A 627 49.61 -9.69 86.69
C ASN A 627 48.82 -10.46 85.63
N VAL A 628 47.70 -9.91 85.19
CA VAL A 628 46.76 -10.57 84.27
C VAL A 628 46.86 -9.98 82.88
N THR A 629 47.20 -10.78 81.87
CA THR A 629 47.42 -10.36 80.48
C THR A 629 46.40 -10.98 79.54
N ASN A 630 45.84 -10.22 78.59
CA ASN A 630 45.10 -10.81 77.47
C ASN A 630 46.09 -11.31 76.42
N THR A 631 46.25 -12.62 76.31
CA THR A 631 47.12 -13.29 75.35
C THR A 631 46.40 -13.70 74.06
N GLY A 632 45.09 -13.45 73.98
CA GLY A 632 44.26 -13.71 72.80
C GLY A 632 44.31 -12.58 71.77
N ASN A 633 43.48 -12.71 70.72
CA ASN A 633 43.41 -11.75 69.61
C ASN A 633 42.13 -10.89 69.61
N VAL A 634 41.32 -10.98 70.66
CA VAL A 634 40.08 -10.21 70.84
C VAL A 634 40.02 -9.62 72.23
N ASN A 635 39.28 -8.53 72.39
CA ASN A 635 39.07 -7.85 73.65
C ASN A 635 38.36 -8.77 74.66
N LEU A 636 38.88 -8.82 75.88
CA LEU A 636 38.22 -9.49 77.00
C LEU A 636 37.55 -8.46 77.91
N THR A 637 36.39 -8.79 78.45
CA THR A 637 35.68 -7.96 79.43
C THR A 637 35.52 -8.73 80.75
N THR A 638 35.09 -8.02 81.80
CA THR A 638 34.76 -8.62 83.10
C THR A 638 35.92 -9.47 83.64
N ILE A 639 37.08 -8.82 83.77
CA ILE A 639 38.29 -9.46 84.32
C ILE A 639 38.13 -9.63 85.83
N ASN A 640 37.99 -10.89 86.26
CA ASN A 640 37.87 -11.27 87.67
C ASN A 640 39.15 -11.97 88.11
N VAL A 641 39.73 -11.51 89.22
CA VAL A 641 40.86 -12.18 89.87
C VAL A 641 40.44 -12.66 91.24
N THR A 642 40.66 -13.94 91.50
CA THR A 642 40.40 -14.58 92.79
C THR A 642 41.65 -15.30 93.26
N ASP A 643 41.86 -15.32 94.56
CA ASP A 643 42.84 -16.16 95.21
C ASP A 643 42.11 -17.20 96.07
N ASP A 644 42.60 -18.43 96.08
CA ASP A 644 41.96 -19.53 96.80
C ASP A 644 41.95 -19.36 98.33
N ILE A 645 42.84 -18.52 98.88
CA ILE A 645 42.87 -18.17 100.31
C ILE A 645 42.35 -16.76 100.56
N GLN A 646 42.76 -15.78 99.75
CA GLN A 646 42.40 -14.37 99.97
C GLN A 646 41.01 -14.00 99.41
N GLY A 647 40.40 -14.86 98.60
CA GLY A 647 39.13 -14.60 97.94
C GLY A 647 39.26 -13.63 96.76
N ALA A 648 38.22 -12.84 96.48
CA ALA A 648 38.23 -11.91 95.36
C ALA A 648 39.24 -10.77 95.58
N ILE A 649 40.13 -10.55 94.61
CA ILE A 649 41.14 -9.49 94.66
C ILE A 649 40.61 -8.26 93.94
N THR A 650 40.29 -7.21 94.71
CA THR A 650 39.63 -6.00 94.17
C THR A 650 40.56 -4.80 94.04
N SER A 651 41.80 -4.89 94.54
CA SER A 651 42.76 -3.79 94.44
C SER A 651 43.48 -3.87 93.11
N THR A 652 43.24 -2.91 92.22
CA THR A 652 43.77 -2.91 90.85
C THR A 652 44.66 -1.72 90.58
N VAL A 653 45.82 -1.96 89.98
CA VAL A 653 46.65 -0.97 89.31
C VAL A 653 46.63 -1.31 87.81
N SER A 654 45.80 -0.61 87.03
CA SER A 654 45.83 -0.77 85.57
C SER A 654 47.13 -0.18 85.02
N LYS A 655 47.79 -0.92 84.12
CA LYS A 655 48.97 -0.46 83.38
C LYS A 655 48.75 -0.33 81.87
N GLY A 656 47.48 -0.22 81.44
CA GLY A 656 47.11 0.03 80.05
C GLY A 656 46.33 1.34 79.85
N ASN A 657 45.25 1.30 79.07
CA ASN A 657 44.49 2.50 78.68
C ASN A 657 43.53 3.00 79.78
N GLY A 658 43.33 2.20 80.84
CA GLY A 658 42.56 2.54 82.03
C GLY A 658 41.05 2.27 81.94
N ASP A 659 40.56 1.57 80.90
CA ASP A 659 39.15 1.22 80.77
C ASP A 659 38.77 -0.08 81.54
N GLU A 660 37.65 -0.73 81.23
CA GLU A 660 37.22 -2.02 81.82
C GLU A 660 37.47 -3.22 80.87
N ILE A 661 38.08 -2.98 79.72
CA ILE A 661 38.37 -3.95 78.68
C ILE A 661 39.85 -4.34 78.79
N LEU A 662 40.17 -5.61 78.61
CA LEU A 662 41.55 -6.06 78.47
C LEU A 662 41.79 -6.28 76.98
N GLU A 663 42.41 -5.32 76.32
CA GLU A 663 42.76 -5.39 74.89
C GLU A 663 43.87 -6.44 74.67
N PRO A 664 43.99 -7.05 73.47
CA PRO A 664 45.09 -7.95 73.13
C PRO A 664 46.46 -7.37 73.48
N GLY A 665 47.22 -8.09 74.31
CA GLY A 665 48.54 -7.67 74.80
C GLY A 665 48.53 -6.69 75.97
N GLU A 666 47.37 -6.19 76.40
CA GLU A 666 47.24 -5.39 77.62
C GLU A 666 47.31 -6.29 78.86
N TYR A 667 47.89 -5.74 79.95
CA TYR A 667 47.90 -6.40 81.25
C TYR A 667 47.40 -5.49 82.38
N ARG A 668 46.81 -6.11 83.41
CA ARG A 668 46.32 -5.47 84.64
C ARG A 668 46.97 -6.09 85.86
N VAL A 669 47.42 -5.25 86.77
CA VAL A 669 48.03 -5.71 88.03
C VAL A 669 47.00 -5.61 89.15
N PHE A 670 46.86 -6.67 89.93
CA PHE A 670 46.03 -6.74 91.12
C PHE A 670 46.94 -6.96 92.33
N ASN A 671 46.62 -6.38 93.49
CA ASN A 671 47.45 -6.52 94.71
C ASN A 671 46.62 -6.98 95.92
N ALA A 672 47.24 -7.72 96.83
CA ALA A 672 46.70 -8.06 98.14
C ALA A 672 47.80 -8.00 99.21
N THR A 673 47.44 -7.72 100.47
CA THR A 673 48.40 -7.67 101.59
C THR A 673 47.96 -8.55 102.76
N GLY A 674 48.92 -9.02 103.55
CA GLY A 674 48.73 -9.85 104.73
C GLY A 674 49.91 -9.75 105.71
N VAL A 675 49.90 -10.60 106.74
CA VAL A 675 51.01 -10.74 107.69
C VAL A 675 51.53 -12.17 107.68
N ALA A 676 52.85 -12.34 107.77
CA ALA A 676 53.50 -13.64 107.70
C ALA A 676 53.16 -14.49 108.93
N MET A 677 52.71 -15.72 108.68
CA MET A 677 52.50 -16.74 109.71
C MET A 677 53.72 -17.65 109.84
N ALA A 678 53.84 -18.33 110.99
CA ALA A 678 54.91 -19.30 111.19
C ALA A 678 54.77 -20.49 110.24
N GLY A 679 55.88 -20.92 109.64
CA GLY A 679 55.93 -22.08 108.73
C GLY A 679 55.61 -21.75 107.26
N GLN A 680 55.39 -22.79 106.45
CA GLN A 680 55.17 -22.70 105.01
C GLN A 680 53.76 -22.21 104.66
N TYR A 681 53.66 -21.24 103.77
CA TYR A 681 52.43 -20.74 103.16
C TYR A 681 52.44 -20.99 101.64
N ALA A 682 51.26 -21.25 101.08
CA ALA A 682 51.02 -21.45 99.64
C ALA A 682 49.60 -21.01 99.28
N ASN A 683 49.39 -20.36 98.13
CA ASN A 683 48.06 -20.03 97.59
C ASN A 683 48.08 -19.84 96.06
N ASN A 684 46.94 -19.98 95.39
CA ASN A 684 46.78 -19.88 93.94
C ASN A 684 45.90 -18.68 93.55
N GLY A 685 46.42 -17.84 92.65
CA GLY A 685 45.63 -16.83 91.94
C GLY A 685 44.94 -17.43 90.72
N THR A 686 43.75 -16.95 90.38
CA THR A 686 43.00 -17.33 89.18
C THR A 686 42.47 -16.08 88.51
N ALA A 687 42.76 -15.90 87.22
CA ALA A 687 42.16 -14.87 86.39
C ALA A 687 41.06 -15.48 85.51
N THR A 688 39.96 -14.75 85.33
CA THR A 688 38.89 -15.08 84.38
C THR A 688 38.50 -13.84 83.60
N GLY A 689 38.50 -13.90 82.28
CA GLY A 689 37.97 -12.87 81.39
C GLY A 689 36.93 -13.43 80.44
N TYR A 690 36.14 -12.56 79.79
CA TYR A 690 35.04 -12.97 78.93
C TYR A 690 35.15 -12.36 77.52
N TYR A 691 34.95 -13.18 76.49
CA TYR A 691 34.68 -12.71 75.13
C TYR A 691 33.22 -13.02 74.79
N GLY A 692 32.36 -11.99 74.83
CA GLY A 692 30.92 -12.20 74.84
C GLY A 692 30.49 -13.02 76.06
N GLU A 693 29.86 -14.18 75.84
CA GLU A 693 29.50 -15.13 76.91
C GLU A 693 30.56 -16.21 77.16
N MET A 694 31.64 -16.26 76.38
CA MET A 694 32.68 -17.29 76.49
C MET A 694 33.72 -16.91 77.55
N PRO A 695 33.86 -17.66 78.66
CA PRO A 695 34.91 -17.43 79.65
C PRO A 695 36.25 -18.02 79.20
N VAL A 696 37.33 -17.30 79.48
CA VAL A 696 38.72 -17.79 79.42
C VAL A 696 39.35 -17.62 80.80
N THR A 697 40.13 -18.61 81.24
CA THR A 697 40.64 -18.69 82.61
C THR A 697 42.09 -19.15 82.67
N ASP A 698 42.84 -18.64 83.62
CA ASP A 698 44.21 -19.08 83.92
C ASP A 698 44.51 -19.04 85.44
N ILE A 699 45.48 -19.82 85.91
CA ILE A 699 45.77 -20.06 87.35
C ILE A 699 47.27 -20.09 87.61
N ASP A 700 47.72 -19.40 88.68
CA ASP A 700 49.14 -19.29 89.04
C ASP A 700 49.42 -19.36 90.57
N PRO A 701 50.35 -20.22 91.05
CA PRO A 701 50.64 -20.44 92.47
C PRO A 701 51.63 -19.43 93.10
N SER A 702 51.74 -19.37 94.43
CA SER A 702 52.79 -18.58 95.14
C SER A 702 53.02 -19.04 96.59
N HIS A 703 54.25 -18.88 97.13
CA HIS A 703 54.70 -19.44 98.43
C HIS A 703 55.50 -18.45 99.32
N TYR A 704 55.57 -18.67 100.66
CA TYR A 704 56.56 -18.06 101.62
C TYR A 704 56.77 -18.89 102.91
N PHE A 705 57.78 -18.59 103.76
CA PHE A 705 58.03 -19.25 105.08
C PHE A 705 58.37 -18.30 106.25
N GLY A 706 57.86 -18.48 107.49
CA GLY A 706 58.16 -17.57 108.66
C GLY A 706 58.79 -18.12 109.98
N THR A 707 59.54 -17.28 110.74
CA THR A 707 60.51 -17.60 111.87
C THR A 707 60.38 -16.80 113.24
N GLU A 708 60.85 -17.32 114.44
CA GLU A 708 60.73 -16.77 115.88
C GLU A 708 62.10 -16.42 116.65
N GLY A 709 62.12 -15.68 117.82
CA GLY A 709 63.33 -15.08 118.56
C GLY A 709 63.73 -15.52 120.05
N PRO A 710 64.77 -14.93 120.77
CA PRO A 710 65.62 -15.60 121.83
C PRO A 710 65.49 -15.38 123.40
N GLY A 711 64.65 -14.50 123.98
CA GLY A 711 64.28 -14.37 125.44
C GLY A 711 65.11 -13.44 126.39
N THR A 712 64.52 -12.84 127.46
CA THR A 712 65.10 -11.81 128.41
C THR A 712 65.67 -12.35 129.75
N GLY A 713 66.75 -11.77 130.30
CA GLY A 713 67.37 -12.10 131.60
C GLY A 713 67.33 -10.97 132.65
N THR A 714 67.24 -11.34 133.93
CA THR A 714 67.11 -10.41 135.09
C THR A 714 68.44 -9.75 135.50
N PRO A 715 68.44 -8.68 136.34
CA PRO A 715 69.68 -8.09 136.86
C PRO A 715 70.56 -9.04 137.66
N GLY A 716 69.95 -10.01 138.36
CA GLY A 716 70.68 -11.08 139.03
C GLY A 716 71.35 -12.04 138.05
N TYR A 717 70.70 -12.36 136.93
CA TYR A 717 71.27 -13.19 135.87
C TYR A 717 72.49 -12.53 135.25
N TRP A 718 72.33 -11.30 134.73
CA TRP A 718 73.42 -10.60 134.04
C TRP A 718 74.64 -10.40 134.94
N LYS A 719 74.44 -10.06 136.21
CA LYS A 719 75.53 -9.95 137.18
C LYS A 719 76.31 -11.26 137.38
N ASN A 720 75.62 -12.40 137.44
CA ASN A 720 76.24 -13.70 137.75
C ASN A 720 76.71 -14.45 136.50
N HIS A 721 76.33 -14.00 135.31
CA HIS A 721 76.67 -14.57 134.00
C HIS A 721 77.40 -13.56 133.10
N PRO A 722 78.61 -13.09 133.48
CA PRO A 722 79.40 -12.21 132.62
C PRO A 722 79.64 -12.83 131.24
N GLU A 723 79.80 -14.15 131.11
CA GLU A 723 79.99 -14.82 129.82
C GLU A 723 78.84 -14.62 128.84
N ALA A 724 77.64 -14.28 129.33
CA ALA A 724 76.46 -14.10 128.51
C ALA A 724 76.34 -12.69 127.91
N TRP A 725 77.07 -11.69 128.43
CA TRP A 725 76.90 -10.31 127.93
C TRP A 725 77.42 -10.23 126.49
N PRO A 726 76.62 -9.72 125.53
CA PRO A 726 77.04 -9.57 124.13
C PRO A 726 78.05 -8.44 123.91
N VAL A 727 78.35 -7.65 124.95
CA VAL A 727 79.22 -6.47 124.90
C VAL A 727 80.20 -6.44 126.08
N ASP A 728 81.38 -5.85 125.87
CA ASP A 728 82.45 -5.72 126.88
C ASP A 728 82.41 -4.38 127.64
N GLU A 729 81.60 -3.44 127.19
CA GLU A 729 81.36 -2.15 127.83
C GLU A 729 79.90 -1.74 127.67
N ILE A 730 79.37 -0.96 128.61
CA ILE A 730 77.99 -0.47 128.56
C ILE A 730 77.91 0.98 129.02
N GLU A 731 77.14 1.77 128.29
CA GLU A 731 76.90 3.17 128.61
C GLU A 731 75.62 3.33 129.42
N ILE A 732 75.70 4.02 130.56
CA ILE A 732 74.57 4.33 131.44
C ILE A 732 74.67 5.78 131.89
N GLY A 733 73.64 6.57 131.57
CA GLY A 733 73.58 8.00 131.92
C GLY A 733 74.79 8.81 131.43
N GLY A 734 75.22 8.57 130.19
CA GLY A 734 76.34 9.25 129.54
C GLY A 734 77.74 8.82 130.01
N VAL A 735 77.84 7.80 130.87
CA VAL A 735 79.10 7.25 131.36
C VAL A 735 79.27 5.81 130.89
N THR A 736 80.41 5.51 130.26
CA THR A 736 80.79 4.16 129.83
C THR A 736 81.45 3.40 130.98
N TYR A 737 80.93 2.22 131.28
CA TYR A 737 81.46 1.29 132.26
C TYR A 737 81.98 0.06 131.53
N THR A 738 83.19 -0.38 131.85
CA THR A 738 83.63 -1.72 131.44
C THR A 738 82.74 -2.76 132.11
N LYS A 739 82.62 -3.94 131.49
CA LYS A 739 81.85 -5.06 132.02
C LYS A 739 82.23 -5.40 133.46
N GLU A 740 83.52 -5.44 133.78
CA GLU A 740 83.99 -5.66 135.15
C GLU A 740 83.51 -4.57 136.13
N GLU A 741 83.60 -3.29 135.75
CA GLU A 741 83.12 -2.17 136.56
C GLU A 741 81.60 -2.19 136.74
N ALA A 742 80.85 -2.46 135.66
CA ALA A 742 79.39 -2.53 135.70
C ALA A 742 78.92 -3.66 136.63
N ILE A 743 79.55 -4.84 136.58
CA ILE A 743 79.21 -5.96 137.48
C ILE A 743 79.57 -5.64 138.95
N GLU A 744 80.70 -4.97 139.19
CA GLU A 744 81.07 -4.50 140.53
C GLU A 744 80.02 -3.52 141.07
N TYR A 745 79.59 -2.56 140.27
CA TYR A 745 78.58 -1.58 140.67
C TYR A 745 77.17 -2.15 140.81
N MET A 746 76.80 -3.14 139.99
CA MET A 746 75.60 -3.94 140.18
C MET A 746 75.60 -4.69 141.52
N SER A 747 76.73 -4.77 142.23
CA SER A 747 76.84 -5.38 143.56
C SER A 747 76.72 -4.41 144.74
N LEU A 748 76.62 -3.10 144.50
CA LEU A 748 76.51 -2.11 145.57
C LEU A 748 75.19 -2.22 146.35
N PRO A 749 75.15 -1.91 147.65
CA PRO A 749 73.91 -1.99 148.43
C PRO A 749 72.80 -1.07 147.87
N ASP A 750 71.53 -1.49 147.98
CA ASP A 750 70.34 -0.75 147.51
C ASP A 750 70.02 0.52 148.31
N GLY A 751 70.84 0.87 149.31
CA GLY A 751 70.62 2.05 150.16
C GLY A 751 70.66 3.38 149.39
N ASP A 752 71.30 3.39 148.23
CA ASP A 752 71.31 4.49 147.26
C ASP A 752 70.54 4.08 146.00
N LYS A 753 69.62 4.93 145.57
CA LYS A 753 68.73 4.64 144.46
C LYS A 753 69.36 4.78 143.09
N THR A 754 70.45 5.53 142.95
CA THR A 754 71.24 5.50 141.71
C THR A 754 71.81 4.11 141.41
N ASN A 755 72.23 3.36 142.44
CA ASN A 755 72.68 1.97 142.27
C ASN A 755 71.54 1.03 141.85
N THR A 756 70.30 1.33 142.27
CA THR A 756 69.10 0.54 141.93
C THR A 756 68.73 0.70 140.46
N MET A 757 68.68 1.95 139.98
CA MET A 757 68.39 2.24 138.57
C MET A 757 69.45 1.66 137.64
N PHE A 758 70.73 1.82 138.00
CA PHE A 758 71.85 1.30 137.22
C PHE A 758 71.72 -0.20 136.94
N ARG A 759 71.37 -1.02 137.94
CA ARG A 759 71.16 -2.47 137.77
C ARG A 759 70.06 -2.81 136.74
N ALA A 760 68.90 -2.16 136.86
CA ALA A 760 67.76 -2.45 136.00
C ALA A 760 68.02 -2.01 134.55
N LEU A 761 68.66 -0.85 134.37
CA LEU A 761 68.92 -0.30 133.04
C LEU A 761 70.01 -1.09 132.29
N VAL A 762 71.10 -1.47 132.97
CA VAL A 762 72.14 -2.34 132.40
C VAL A 762 71.52 -3.65 131.85
N SER A 763 70.68 -4.28 132.65
CA SER A 763 70.03 -5.55 132.30
C SER A 763 69.11 -5.43 131.09
N THR A 764 68.36 -4.34 131.02
CA THR A 764 67.42 -4.06 129.92
C THR A 764 68.17 -3.91 128.61
N LYS A 765 69.25 -3.12 128.61
CA LYS A 765 70.08 -2.94 127.42
C LYS A 765 70.74 -4.24 126.95
N LEU A 766 71.21 -5.08 127.88
CA LEU A 766 71.75 -6.40 127.52
C LEU A 766 70.69 -7.32 126.89
N ASN A 767 69.46 -7.27 127.39
CA ASN A 767 68.32 -8.00 126.80
C ASN A 767 68.00 -7.56 125.37
N ILE A 768 68.14 -6.26 125.08
CA ILE A 768 67.98 -5.70 123.74
C ILE A 768 69.13 -6.18 122.84
N PHE A 769 70.38 -6.10 123.33
CA PHE A 769 71.56 -6.49 122.53
C PHE A 769 71.59 -7.97 122.14
N VAL A 770 70.94 -8.86 122.89
CA VAL A 770 70.81 -10.28 122.51
C VAL A 770 69.69 -10.54 121.49
N GLY A 771 69.05 -9.49 120.95
CA GLY A 771 68.12 -9.59 119.81
C GLY A 771 66.66 -9.83 120.19
N ASN A 772 66.23 -9.45 121.39
CA ASN A 772 64.83 -9.51 121.79
C ASN A 772 64.02 -8.35 121.20
N THR A 773 62.73 -8.57 120.96
CA THR A 773 61.78 -7.51 120.68
C THR A 773 61.77 -6.48 121.82
N HIS A 774 61.88 -5.20 121.47
CA HIS A 774 62.12 -4.13 122.44
C HIS A 774 61.27 -2.87 122.22
N SER A 775 60.42 -2.85 121.19
CA SER A 775 59.60 -1.69 120.83
C SER A 775 58.68 -1.20 121.96
N CYS A 776 58.37 -2.03 122.96
CA CYS A 776 57.57 -1.64 124.11
C CYS A 776 58.34 -0.94 125.25
N ILE A 777 59.68 -0.99 125.26
CA ILE A 777 60.52 -0.45 126.34
C ILE A 777 61.47 0.67 125.87
N ASP A 778 61.58 0.90 124.55
CA ASP A 778 62.51 1.88 123.96
C ASP A 778 62.43 3.27 124.60
N ASP A 779 61.21 3.82 124.74
CA ASP A 779 61.00 5.14 125.35
C ASP A 779 61.39 5.18 126.85
N VAL A 780 61.20 4.07 127.57
CA VAL A 780 61.53 3.95 129.00
C VAL A 780 63.04 3.85 129.21
N VAL A 781 63.74 3.11 128.35
CA VAL A 781 65.22 2.99 128.39
C VAL A 781 65.87 4.35 128.21
N ALA A 782 65.40 5.13 127.21
CA ALA A 782 65.90 6.48 126.96
C ALA A 782 65.70 7.40 128.19
N ALA A 783 64.50 7.40 128.78
CA ALA A 783 64.21 8.22 129.97
C ALA A 783 65.02 7.82 131.21
N ALA A 784 65.29 6.53 131.40
CA ALA A 784 66.09 6.04 132.52
C ALA A 784 67.58 6.39 132.41
N ASP A 785 68.13 6.45 131.19
CA ASP A 785 69.48 6.97 130.97
C ASP A 785 69.57 8.45 131.33
N GLU A 786 68.64 9.28 130.85
CA GLU A 786 68.60 10.72 131.19
C GLU A 786 68.49 10.93 132.70
N TRP A 787 67.71 10.08 133.38
CA TRP A 787 67.59 10.12 134.85
C TRP A 787 68.95 9.83 135.54
N MET A 788 69.70 8.83 135.05
CA MET A 788 71.03 8.49 135.56
C MET A 788 72.08 9.58 135.30
N GLU A 789 71.99 10.29 134.18
CA GLU A 789 72.86 11.44 133.88
C GLU A 789 72.61 12.59 134.86
N LYS A 790 71.33 12.86 135.18
CA LYS A 790 70.92 14.00 136.02
C LYS A 790 71.24 13.82 137.50
N TYR A 791 71.03 12.63 138.07
CA TYR A 791 71.16 12.38 139.52
C TYR A 791 72.38 11.52 139.88
N GLY A 792 73.15 11.07 138.89
CA GLY A 792 74.44 10.41 139.08
C GLY A 792 75.58 11.36 139.49
N PRO A 793 76.83 10.85 139.60
CA PRO A 793 77.26 9.48 139.35
C PRO A 793 76.85 8.49 140.45
N LEU A 794 77.04 7.19 140.20
CA LEU A 794 76.74 6.09 141.15
C LEU A 794 77.13 6.41 142.59
N SER A 795 76.27 6.01 143.53
CA SER A 795 76.43 6.30 144.96
C SER A 795 76.42 7.80 145.32
N SER A 796 75.70 8.63 144.55
CA SER A 796 75.54 10.08 144.77
C SER A 796 74.76 10.46 146.03
N GLY A 797 74.13 9.48 146.69
CA GLY A 797 73.43 9.59 147.95
C GLY A 797 71.91 9.68 147.83
N VAL A 798 71.32 9.47 146.64
CA VAL A 798 69.88 9.62 146.41
C VAL A 798 69.10 8.60 147.22
N LYS A 799 68.25 9.10 148.14
CA LYS A 799 67.45 8.26 149.03
C LYS A 799 66.06 8.02 148.46
N ALA A 800 65.47 6.90 148.86
CA ALA A 800 64.14 6.48 148.40
C ALA A 800 63.02 7.52 148.63
N ASN A 801 63.17 8.40 149.62
CA ASN A 801 62.17 9.40 149.99
C ASN A 801 62.45 10.80 149.42
N GLU A 802 63.51 10.97 148.63
CA GLU A 802 63.80 12.23 147.94
C GLU A 802 62.97 12.33 146.65
N ASP A 803 62.62 13.57 146.29
CA ASP A 803 61.78 13.88 145.12
C ASP A 803 62.37 13.34 143.81
N ALA A 804 63.70 13.18 143.73
CA ALA A 804 64.36 12.58 142.58
C ALA A 804 63.97 11.11 142.33
N TRP A 805 63.54 10.38 143.38
CA TRP A 805 63.21 8.96 143.29
C TRP A 805 61.73 8.64 143.48
N LYS A 806 61.10 9.17 144.54
CA LYS A 806 59.73 8.81 144.90
C LYS A 806 58.75 9.23 143.80
N VAL A 807 57.68 8.46 143.67
CA VAL A 807 56.54 8.92 142.88
C VAL A 807 55.76 9.98 143.67
N GLU A 808 55.64 11.19 143.12
CA GLU A 808 54.72 12.22 143.62
C GLU A 808 53.55 12.45 142.66
N GLU A 809 52.37 12.60 143.24
CA GLU A 809 51.11 12.74 142.52
C GLU A 809 51.04 14.11 141.82
N GLY A 810 51.20 14.13 140.49
CA GLY A 810 51.09 15.33 139.65
C GLY A 810 52.31 15.64 138.79
N GLU A 811 53.46 14.99 139.02
CA GLU A 811 54.67 15.12 138.19
C GLU A 811 54.73 14.02 137.10
N PRO A 812 55.38 14.24 135.93
CA PRO A 812 55.47 13.25 134.85
C PRO A 812 56.17 11.96 135.29
N LEU A 813 55.52 10.81 135.10
CA LEU A 813 56.07 9.50 135.49
C LEU A 813 57.44 9.20 134.84
N ALA A 814 57.67 9.71 133.62
CA ALA A 814 58.93 9.55 132.90
C ALA A 814 60.12 10.30 133.53
N GLU A 815 59.91 11.19 134.51
CA GLU A 815 60.99 11.87 135.25
C GLU A 815 61.22 11.28 136.66
N GLN A 816 60.38 10.34 137.08
CA GLN A 816 60.39 9.80 138.44
C GLN A 816 61.12 8.45 138.51
N GLY A 817 62.18 8.38 139.31
CA GLY A 817 63.08 7.22 139.35
C GLY A 817 62.39 5.89 139.69
N GLU A 818 61.40 5.89 140.58
CA GLU A 818 60.67 4.67 140.97
C GLU A 818 59.80 4.08 139.85
N TYR A 819 59.19 4.90 138.98
CA TYR A 819 58.38 4.42 137.84
C TYR A 819 59.25 3.80 136.74
N LEU A 820 60.30 4.52 136.34
CA LEU A 820 61.25 4.07 135.32
C LEU A 820 61.87 2.73 135.73
N TYR A 821 62.29 2.60 136.98
CA TYR A 821 62.81 1.35 137.52
C TYR A 821 61.79 0.21 137.39
N THR A 822 60.52 0.45 137.74
CA THR A 822 59.46 -0.58 137.71
C THR A 822 59.23 -1.12 136.30
N MET A 823 59.19 -0.26 135.28
CA MET A 823 58.99 -0.67 133.88
C MET A 823 60.19 -1.46 133.33
N LEU A 824 61.41 -1.02 133.66
CA LEU A 824 62.63 -1.76 133.31
C LEU A 824 62.66 -3.14 134.00
N ASP A 825 62.24 -3.20 135.27
CA ASP A 825 62.17 -4.46 135.99
C ASP A 825 61.14 -5.42 135.36
N MET A 826 59.94 -4.95 134.99
CA MET A 826 58.95 -5.77 134.27
C MET A 826 59.49 -6.32 132.94
N TYR A 827 60.22 -5.51 132.15
CA TYR A 827 60.85 -5.99 130.92
C TYR A 827 61.92 -7.04 131.19
N ASN A 828 62.79 -6.80 132.18
CA ASN A 828 63.85 -7.75 132.52
C ASN A 828 63.33 -9.08 133.06
N ASN A 829 62.16 -9.08 133.68
CA ASN A 829 61.46 -10.28 134.14
C ASN A 829 60.52 -10.88 133.06
N GLY A 830 60.58 -10.38 131.81
CA GLY A 830 59.86 -10.93 130.65
C GLY A 830 58.34 -10.81 130.73
N GLU A 831 57.86 -9.81 131.47
CA GLU A 831 56.44 -9.49 131.62
C GLU A 831 55.95 -8.50 130.54
N LEU A 832 56.84 -8.10 129.62
CA LEU A 832 56.56 -7.21 128.49
C LEU A 832 56.89 -7.88 127.14
N CYS A 833 57.07 -7.11 126.06
CA CYS A 833 57.13 -7.56 124.64
C CYS A 833 58.26 -8.53 124.24
N ALA A 834 58.99 -9.09 125.21
CA ALA A 834 59.90 -10.19 125.00
C ALA A 834 59.70 -11.23 126.11
N PRO A 835 59.64 -12.53 125.77
CA PRO A 835 59.40 -13.58 126.76
C PRO A 835 60.61 -13.73 127.70
N HIS A 836 60.36 -14.09 128.96
CA HIS A 836 61.42 -14.37 129.94
C HIS A 836 62.27 -15.59 129.54
N ARG A 837 63.58 -15.51 129.75
CA ARG A 837 64.53 -16.62 129.63
C ARG A 837 64.60 -17.36 130.96
N GLU A 838 64.10 -18.60 131.02
CA GLU A 838 64.19 -19.47 132.21
C GLU A 838 65.62 -19.70 132.70
#